data_AF-A0A938V3K1-F1
#
_entry.id   AF-A0A938V3K1-F1
#
_cell.length_a   1.000
_cell.length_b   1.000
_cell.length_c   1.000
_cell.angle_alpha   90.00
_cell.angle_beta   90.00
_cell.angle_gamma   90.00
#
_symmetry.space_group_name_H-M   'P 1'
#
loop_
_entity.id
_entity.type
_entity.pdbx_description
1 polymer ?
#
loop_
_entity_poly.entity_id
_entity_poly.type
_entity_poly.pdbx_seq_one_letter_code
_entity_poly.pdbx_strand_id
1 'polypeptide(L)'
;MAEDVAPHWWSWASIVRHADQLGIPNFQRGAVWDAGNRTALLESVYEKSPCGSFVLWRPRGNGNPLRHGVPLSSFGSGVSPMWLVDGQQRTRAMLGIFQQTLTVPTVDGWSLVRKADLDSLIGIRDAASGGPTETEDEEAGHDSFWAVVLPAMRVFDQTDAAYFGSYGESRKVLRGSMFRRLSPQARIRLDANGKEKNVPPGAAGVIPLATLLAPVGVFHDDQLRVLAQSALRTFSSPHPDLPQLDELLPWGPQFVTGHAYERPATDGASPSPMRWANLHERQDVGILTRVEQLAGLFEPEWCEVFDRFADMLEGDRFAVGWLPSSDVSAAIDAYVRINRAGIRVRAEERALALLSRAHPALLDDLAEFASLRDDEPVTDQRSLLTHESDRQLGFAVWMSTLTRYSTLALLGTSGRRWLGTSAIDKETFGYRLDRVGPRETAAGKKTWARDYAAPRELIQECSARTTHALLLVDSVLSDELFLDHRMARPSTRALTPLIDLLYRLPVSALQLLKTDSAFRAAIARLFRWTLLAPYIDQPDLEQLLIDCHGIDEMLVDECPLPVWGQSAESWQQQLRDALGRYQSSLAALWSSKHASYVERYDWEPLVTDGLSTSARLNELAINAFRVDVSEARSLQHPAIGWLYAIERRGGAAEFSWQAQYDSYLRDDRTGIRPGDPRREAVLQQAVGADTEGLYPEKQHIVPFASGRQIANKGGTRATASPANAIGNLTWLSRRQNTLDALADRWTVMDQERDADNLDARGMFASVEVGGTPYTAVALYEQIRDAMLREVDPVELQPLFTSFCAARTEWMIGQMHSWLEEPVSSEASEWLAE
;
A
#
# COMPACT_ATOMS: atom_id res chain seq x y z
N MET A 1 4.95 -25.97 -32.14
CA MET A 1 3.55 -26.40 -32.03
C MET A 1 3.13 -26.09 -30.60
N ALA A 2 2.12 -25.22 -30.43
CA ALA A 2 1.55 -24.97 -29.12
C ALA A 2 0.76 -26.23 -28.73
N GLU A 3 1.01 -26.78 -27.56
CA GLU A 3 0.03 -27.67 -26.94
C GLU A 3 -1.15 -26.78 -26.54
N ASP A 4 -2.17 -26.72 -27.39
CA ASP A 4 -3.50 -26.21 -27.03
C ASP A 4 -4.07 -27.15 -25.97
N VAL A 5 -3.69 -26.94 -24.71
CA VAL A 5 -4.34 -27.61 -23.58
C VAL A 5 -5.70 -26.94 -23.43
N ALA A 6 -6.76 -27.65 -23.84
CA ALA A 6 -8.12 -27.16 -23.71
C ALA A 6 -8.40 -26.68 -22.27
N PRO A 7 -9.20 -25.61 -22.08
CA PRO A 7 -9.64 -25.21 -20.76
C PRO A 7 -10.30 -26.41 -20.07
N HIS A 8 -9.79 -26.75 -18.90
CA HIS A 8 -10.29 -27.84 -18.08
C HIS A 8 -10.55 -27.30 -16.69
N TRP A 9 -11.38 -27.98 -15.93
CA TRP A 9 -11.74 -27.54 -14.59
C TRP A 9 -10.92 -28.29 -13.56
N TRP A 10 -10.58 -27.60 -12.48
CA TRP A 10 -9.98 -28.18 -11.28
C TRP A 10 -11.00 -28.16 -10.16
N SER A 11 -11.03 -29.28 -9.43
CA SER A 11 -11.60 -29.40 -8.11
C SER A 11 -10.63 -28.93 -7.02
N TRP A 12 -11.10 -28.82 -5.78
CA TRP A 12 -10.20 -28.55 -4.66
C TRP A 12 -9.16 -29.66 -4.50
N ALA A 13 -9.55 -30.93 -4.66
CA ALA A 13 -8.63 -32.06 -4.65
C ALA A 13 -7.58 -31.95 -5.77
N SER A 14 -7.95 -31.46 -6.96
CA SER A 14 -6.98 -31.17 -8.03
C SER A 14 -5.95 -30.11 -7.64
N ILE A 15 -6.34 -29.06 -6.92
CA ILE A 15 -5.39 -28.05 -6.41
C ILE A 15 -4.37 -28.70 -5.45
N VAL A 16 -4.86 -29.54 -4.53
CA VAL A 16 -4.02 -30.25 -3.56
C VAL A 16 -3.05 -31.20 -4.27
N ARG A 17 -3.52 -31.97 -5.25
CA ARG A 17 -2.72 -32.92 -6.04
C ARG A 17 -1.64 -32.27 -6.91
N HIS A 18 -1.76 -30.98 -7.25
CA HIS A 18 -0.77 -30.25 -8.05
C HIS A 18 0.11 -29.32 -7.21
N ALA A 19 0.01 -29.33 -5.88
CA ALA A 19 0.71 -28.39 -5.01
C ALA A 19 2.24 -28.41 -5.19
N ASP A 20 2.81 -29.58 -5.46
CA ASP A 20 4.24 -29.83 -5.72
C ASP A 20 4.72 -29.39 -7.10
N GLN A 21 3.81 -28.86 -7.93
CA GLN A 21 4.13 -28.34 -9.27
C GLN A 21 3.87 -26.84 -9.35
N LEU A 22 3.13 -26.26 -8.41
CA LEU A 22 2.66 -24.87 -8.49
C LEU A 22 3.66 -23.88 -7.89
N GLY A 23 3.92 -22.79 -8.62
CA GLY A 23 4.75 -21.68 -8.19
C GLY A 23 4.09 -20.32 -8.40
N ILE A 24 4.53 -19.31 -7.63
CA ILE A 24 4.10 -17.92 -7.75
C ILE A 24 5.17 -17.13 -8.52
N PRO A 25 4.85 -16.56 -9.70
CA PRO A 25 5.79 -15.74 -10.48
C PRO A 25 6.27 -14.49 -9.75
N ASN A 26 7.48 -14.01 -10.09
CA ASN A 26 8.11 -12.84 -9.47
C ASN A 26 7.30 -11.53 -9.55
N PHE A 27 6.41 -11.39 -10.53
CA PHE A 27 5.62 -10.18 -10.76
C PHE A 27 4.28 -10.15 -10.02
N GLN A 28 3.98 -11.18 -9.22
CA GLN A 28 2.75 -11.21 -8.40
C GLN A 28 2.97 -10.57 -7.03
N ARG A 29 1.89 -9.99 -6.48
CA ARG A 29 1.86 -9.38 -5.14
C ARG A 29 1.83 -10.40 -4.00
N GLY A 30 2.10 -9.94 -2.78
CA GLY A 30 1.99 -10.76 -1.55
C GLY A 30 0.57 -11.26 -1.24
N ALA A 31 0.45 -12.12 -0.22
CA ALA A 31 -0.84 -12.61 0.26
C ALA A 31 -1.63 -11.49 0.96
N VAL A 32 -2.90 -11.28 0.58
CA VAL A 32 -3.74 -10.17 1.10
C VAL A 32 -5.13 -10.62 1.57
N TRP A 33 -5.43 -11.92 1.49
CA TRP A 33 -6.73 -12.47 1.91
C TRP A 33 -6.79 -12.73 3.42
N ASP A 34 -7.73 -12.06 4.08
CA ASP A 34 -8.09 -12.28 5.48
C ASP A 34 -9.01 -13.50 5.68
N ALA A 35 -9.43 -13.75 6.94
CA ALA A 35 -10.34 -14.83 7.30
C ALA A 35 -11.74 -14.71 6.65
N GLY A 36 -12.21 -13.48 6.38
CA GLY A 36 -13.50 -13.24 5.73
C GLY A 36 -13.49 -13.72 4.27
N ASN A 37 -12.41 -13.45 3.54
CA ASN A 37 -12.23 -13.90 2.17
C ASN A 37 -12.18 -15.45 2.07
N ARG A 38 -11.45 -16.10 2.99
CA ARG A 38 -11.36 -17.58 3.04
C ARG A 38 -12.71 -18.24 3.28
N THR A 39 -13.49 -17.64 4.18
CA THR A 39 -14.85 -18.09 4.51
C THR A 39 -15.80 -17.98 3.30
N ALA A 40 -15.80 -16.84 2.62
CA ALA A 40 -16.63 -16.64 1.43
C ALA A 40 -16.26 -17.61 0.29
N LEU A 41 -14.98 -17.99 0.17
CA LEU A 41 -14.54 -19.00 -0.79
C LEU A 41 -15.11 -20.39 -0.46
N LEU A 42 -15.07 -20.81 0.82
CA LEU A 42 -15.68 -22.09 1.24
C LEU A 42 -17.19 -22.13 0.98
N GLU A 43 -17.89 -21.03 1.25
CA GLU A 43 -19.32 -20.91 0.95
C GLU A 43 -19.59 -21.00 -0.56
N SER A 44 -18.76 -20.38 -1.39
CA SER A 44 -18.89 -20.48 -2.86
C SER A 44 -18.69 -21.90 -3.36
N VAL A 45 -17.72 -22.64 -2.81
CA VAL A 45 -17.47 -24.06 -3.14
C VAL A 45 -18.66 -24.92 -2.70
N TYR A 46 -19.18 -24.71 -1.50
CA TYR A 46 -20.35 -25.42 -0.95
C TYR A 46 -21.62 -25.16 -1.76
N GLU A 47 -21.89 -23.92 -2.14
CA GLU A 47 -23.03 -23.51 -2.98
C GLU A 47 -22.84 -23.88 -4.46
N LYS A 48 -21.82 -24.69 -4.78
CA LYS A 48 -21.50 -25.18 -6.13
C LYS A 48 -21.31 -24.05 -7.14
N SER A 49 -20.97 -22.85 -6.67
CA SER A 49 -20.79 -21.68 -7.50
C SER A 49 -19.41 -21.70 -8.17
N PRO A 50 -19.26 -21.17 -9.41
CA PRO A 50 -17.96 -21.01 -10.02
C PRO A 50 -17.05 -20.15 -9.12
N CYS A 51 -15.89 -20.69 -8.74
CA CYS A 51 -14.94 -20.02 -7.84
C CYS A 51 -13.89 -19.18 -8.61
N GLY A 52 -14.17 -18.97 -9.89
CA GLY A 52 -13.35 -18.24 -10.85
C GLY A 52 -12.29 -19.13 -11.51
N SER A 53 -11.18 -18.53 -11.96
CA SER A 53 -10.20 -19.21 -12.81
C SER A 53 -8.77 -19.20 -12.27
N PHE A 54 -8.00 -20.21 -12.66
CA PHE A 54 -6.55 -20.21 -12.59
C PHE A 54 -6.00 -20.01 -14.00
N VAL A 55 -5.01 -19.13 -14.12
CA VAL A 55 -4.26 -18.98 -15.36
C VAL A 55 -2.84 -19.42 -15.10
N LEU A 56 -2.43 -20.50 -15.75
CA LEU A 56 -1.15 -21.14 -15.57
C LEU A 56 -0.20 -20.80 -16.72
N TRP A 57 1.09 -20.75 -16.43
CA TRP A 57 2.14 -20.48 -17.40
C TRP A 57 3.32 -21.42 -17.19
N ARG A 58 3.90 -21.87 -18.30
CA ARG A 58 5.17 -22.62 -18.35
C ARG A 58 6.19 -21.82 -19.16
N PRO A 59 7.37 -21.49 -18.61
CA PRO A 59 8.39 -20.73 -19.32
C PRO A 59 8.97 -21.55 -20.47
N ARG A 60 9.47 -20.89 -21.51
CA ARG A 60 10.27 -21.56 -22.55
C ARG A 60 11.71 -21.78 -22.06
N GLY A 61 12.17 -23.04 -22.09
CA GLY A 61 13.57 -23.42 -21.87
C GLY A 61 13.82 -24.17 -20.56
N ASN A 62 14.93 -24.93 -20.50
CA ASN A 62 15.24 -25.88 -19.42
C ASN A 62 16.14 -25.26 -18.33
N GLY A 63 15.99 -23.96 -18.06
CA GLY A 63 16.79 -23.23 -17.07
C GLY A 63 16.36 -23.53 -15.62
N ASN A 64 17.09 -22.97 -14.64
CA ASN A 64 16.67 -23.07 -13.23
C ASN A 64 15.27 -22.43 -13.05
N PRO A 65 14.23 -23.21 -12.70
CA PRO A 65 12.86 -22.71 -12.61
C PRO A 65 12.70 -21.62 -11.54
N LEU A 66 13.52 -21.64 -10.48
CA LEU A 66 13.47 -20.64 -9.39
C LEU A 66 13.75 -19.20 -9.86
N ARG A 67 14.29 -19.01 -11.07
CA ARG A 67 14.44 -17.67 -11.65
C ARG A 67 13.11 -16.98 -11.96
N HIS A 68 12.03 -17.74 -12.11
CA HIS A 68 10.73 -17.20 -12.51
C HIS A 68 9.80 -16.89 -11.32
N GLY A 69 10.12 -17.37 -10.11
CA GLY A 69 9.24 -17.24 -8.96
C GLY A 69 9.60 -18.16 -7.80
N VAL A 70 8.70 -18.20 -6.80
CA VAL A 70 8.83 -19.06 -5.61
C VAL A 70 7.84 -20.22 -5.65
N PRO A 71 8.25 -21.45 -5.29
CA PRO A 71 7.33 -22.58 -5.16
C PRO A 71 6.25 -22.33 -4.08
N LEU A 72 5.03 -22.84 -4.29
CA LEU A 72 4.01 -22.91 -3.22
C LEU A 72 4.32 -24.02 -2.21
N SER A 73 4.91 -25.11 -2.69
CA SER A 73 5.52 -26.19 -1.92
C SER A 73 6.75 -26.68 -2.67
N SER A 74 7.68 -27.37 -2.02
CA SER A 74 8.89 -27.86 -2.67
C SER A 74 8.57 -28.62 -3.97
N PHE A 75 9.17 -28.20 -5.09
CA PHE A 75 8.87 -28.83 -6.37
C PHE A 75 9.27 -30.31 -6.36
N GLY A 76 8.38 -31.18 -6.82
CA GLY A 76 8.65 -32.61 -6.93
C GLY A 76 9.84 -32.90 -7.85
N SER A 77 10.63 -33.93 -7.51
CA SER A 77 11.74 -34.39 -8.34
C SER A 77 11.26 -34.80 -9.74
N GLY A 78 11.76 -34.13 -10.79
CA GLY A 78 11.44 -34.45 -12.18
C GLY A 78 10.10 -33.89 -12.67
N VAL A 79 9.43 -33.05 -11.88
CA VAL A 79 8.16 -32.41 -12.25
C VAL A 79 8.41 -31.09 -12.96
N SER A 80 7.55 -30.75 -13.92
CA SER A 80 7.62 -29.49 -14.68
C SER A 80 6.82 -28.39 -13.98
N PRO A 81 7.46 -27.33 -13.46
CA PRO A 81 6.77 -26.29 -12.70
C PRO A 81 5.70 -25.54 -13.51
N MET A 82 4.59 -25.24 -12.85
CA MET A 82 3.44 -24.49 -13.35
C MET A 82 3.32 -23.18 -12.57
N TRP A 83 3.41 -22.05 -13.26
CA TRP A 83 3.38 -20.74 -12.60
C TRP A 83 1.99 -20.12 -12.63
N LEU A 84 1.49 -19.72 -11.46
CA LEU A 84 0.18 -19.10 -11.29
C LEU A 84 0.21 -17.63 -11.72
N VAL A 85 -0.28 -17.35 -12.93
CA VAL A 85 -0.48 -16.00 -13.47
C VAL A 85 -1.80 -15.40 -12.97
N ASP A 86 -2.80 -16.19 -12.58
CA ASP A 86 -3.95 -15.70 -11.83
C ASP A 86 -4.44 -16.75 -10.84
N GLY A 87 -5.04 -16.28 -9.74
CA GLY A 87 -5.63 -17.13 -8.70
C GLY A 87 -4.66 -17.61 -7.62
N GLN A 88 -3.53 -16.93 -7.42
CA GLN A 88 -2.61 -17.15 -6.29
C GLN A 88 -3.34 -17.17 -4.94
N GLN A 89 -4.17 -16.16 -4.65
CA GLN A 89 -4.82 -16.03 -3.34
C GLN A 89 -5.79 -17.18 -3.06
N ARG A 90 -6.58 -17.57 -4.07
CA ARG A 90 -7.48 -18.73 -4.02
C ARG A 90 -6.70 -20.02 -3.76
N THR A 91 -5.62 -20.24 -4.52
CA THR A 91 -4.79 -21.44 -4.39
C THR A 91 -4.19 -21.54 -2.99
N ARG A 92 -3.59 -20.46 -2.48
CA ARG A 92 -3.03 -20.40 -1.12
C ARG A 92 -4.10 -20.65 -0.05
N ALA A 93 -5.28 -20.03 -0.20
CA ALA A 93 -6.39 -20.23 0.73
C ALA A 93 -6.85 -21.69 0.76
N MET A 94 -7.09 -22.32 -0.40
CA MET A 94 -7.56 -23.70 -0.47
C MET A 94 -6.52 -24.70 0.07
N LEU A 95 -5.23 -24.50 -0.21
CA LEU A 95 -4.17 -25.34 0.35
C LEU A 95 -4.05 -25.17 1.87
N GLY A 96 -4.06 -23.92 2.36
CA GLY A 96 -4.00 -23.64 3.79
C GLY A 96 -5.20 -24.19 4.56
N ILE A 97 -6.43 -24.04 4.02
CA ILE A 97 -7.63 -24.60 4.65
C ILE A 97 -7.58 -26.13 4.65
N PHE A 98 -7.12 -26.76 3.58
CA PHE A 98 -7.01 -28.22 3.51
C PHE A 98 -6.05 -28.75 4.58
N GLN A 99 -4.87 -28.14 4.70
CA GLN A 99 -3.90 -28.48 5.75
C GLN A 99 -4.51 -28.30 7.15
N GLN A 100 -5.18 -27.18 7.39
CA GLN A 100 -5.87 -26.90 8.67
C GLN A 100 -7.09 -27.80 8.93
N THR A 101 -7.64 -28.44 7.90
CA THR A 101 -8.73 -29.43 8.05
C THR A 101 -8.19 -30.76 8.58
N LEU A 102 -6.90 -31.04 8.36
CA LEU A 102 -6.23 -32.23 8.89
C LEU A 102 -5.74 -32.04 10.34
N THR A 103 -5.63 -30.81 10.84
CA THR A 103 -5.16 -30.49 12.19
C THR A 103 -6.28 -30.57 13.24
N VAL A 104 -7.14 -31.59 13.16
CA VAL A 104 -8.23 -31.79 14.13
C VAL A 104 -7.67 -32.24 15.49
N PRO A 105 -8.38 -31.96 16.59
CA PRO A 105 -7.91 -32.36 17.92
C PRO A 105 -7.75 -33.88 18.05
N THR A 106 -6.59 -34.32 18.54
CA THR A 106 -6.28 -35.73 18.81
C THR A 106 -5.61 -35.88 20.18
N VAL A 107 -5.98 -36.94 20.91
CA VAL A 107 -5.48 -37.21 22.27
C VAL A 107 -5.47 -38.71 22.54
N ASP A 108 -4.31 -39.30 22.87
CA ASP A 108 -4.19 -40.70 23.30
C ASP A 108 -4.97 -41.72 22.44
N GLY A 109 -4.86 -41.58 21.11
CA GLY A 109 -5.55 -42.44 20.13
C GLY A 109 -7.01 -42.07 19.85
N TRP A 110 -7.59 -41.12 20.60
CA TRP A 110 -8.84 -40.46 20.26
C TRP A 110 -8.62 -39.31 19.28
N SER A 111 -9.62 -39.07 18.44
CA SER A 111 -9.67 -37.96 17.52
C SER A 111 -11.11 -37.50 17.43
N LEU A 112 -11.32 -36.20 17.22
CA LEU A 112 -12.64 -35.64 16.94
C LEU A 112 -13.21 -36.15 15.59
N VAL A 113 -12.35 -36.67 14.72
CA VAL A 113 -12.69 -37.21 13.40
C VAL A 113 -12.22 -38.64 13.29
N ARG A 114 -12.98 -39.50 12.61
CA ARG A 114 -12.61 -40.91 12.44
C ARG A 114 -11.27 -41.01 11.73
N LYS A 115 -10.48 -41.99 12.15
CA LYS A 115 -9.19 -42.27 11.51
C LYS A 115 -9.34 -42.58 10.02
N ALA A 116 -10.34 -43.39 9.65
CA ALA A 116 -10.62 -43.72 8.25
C ALA A 116 -10.93 -42.46 7.40
N ASP A 117 -11.66 -41.50 7.96
CA ASP A 117 -11.98 -40.23 7.29
C ASP A 117 -10.71 -39.41 7.05
N LEU A 118 -9.84 -39.27 8.08
CA LEU A 118 -8.56 -38.56 7.95
C LEU A 118 -7.60 -39.25 6.98
N ASP A 119 -7.46 -40.57 7.07
CA ASP A 119 -6.61 -41.37 6.18
C ASP A 119 -7.07 -41.21 4.72
N SER A 120 -8.38 -41.15 4.47
CA SER A 120 -8.94 -40.92 3.13
C SER A 120 -8.57 -39.54 2.57
N LEU A 121 -8.59 -38.49 3.40
CA LEU A 121 -8.20 -37.14 3.01
C LEU A 121 -6.69 -37.02 2.80
N ILE A 122 -5.89 -37.65 3.65
CA ILE A 122 -4.43 -37.70 3.51
C ILE A 122 -4.04 -38.39 2.20
N GLY A 123 -4.76 -39.46 1.80
CA GLY A 123 -4.54 -40.12 0.52
C GLY A 123 -4.68 -39.20 -0.70
N ILE A 124 -5.49 -38.13 -0.60
CA ILE A 124 -5.60 -37.11 -1.66
C ILE A 124 -4.31 -36.27 -1.76
N ARG A 125 -3.66 -35.99 -0.63
CA ARG A 125 -2.41 -35.23 -0.56
C ARG A 125 -1.20 -36.06 -0.99
N ASP A 126 -1.08 -37.27 -0.46
CA ASP A 126 0.14 -38.09 -0.61
C ASP A 126 0.28 -38.69 -2.03
N ALA A 127 -0.75 -38.59 -2.86
CA ALA A 127 -0.65 -38.81 -4.31
C ALA A 127 0.27 -37.78 -5.03
N ALA A 128 0.65 -36.70 -4.35
CA ALA A 128 1.62 -35.69 -4.78
C ALA A 128 2.88 -35.76 -3.89
N SER A 129 4.02 -36.15 -4.45
CA SER A 129 5.27 -36.33 -3.73
C SER A 129 5.95 -34.99 -3.44
N GLY A 130 5.67 -34.41 -2.27
CA GLY A 130 6.41 -33.25 -1.73
C GLY A 130 5.64 -32.56 -0.60
N GLY A 131 6.03 -32.80 0.64
CA GLY A 131 5.44 -32.11 1.79
C GLY A 131 5.78 -30.61 1.76
N PRO A 132 4.86 -29.72 2.17
CA PRO A 132 5.14 -28.30 2.30
C PRO A 132 6.16 -28.07 3.43
N THR A 133 7.26 -27.39 3.12
CA THR A 133 8.12 -26.75 4.13
C THR A 133 7.40 -25.51 4.68
N GLU A 134 7.19 -25.53 5.99
CA GLU A 134 6.88 -24.41 6.90
C GLU A 134 6.32 -23.15 6.23
N THR A 135 4.99 -23.01 6.25
CA THR A 135 4.34 -21.72 6.02
C THR A 135 4.50 -20.84 7.25
N GLU A 136 5.12 -19.68 7.05
CA GLU A 136 5.05 -18.50 7.91
C GLU A 136 3.57 -18.06 8.06
N ASP A 137 2.87 -18.63 9.03
CA ASP A 137 1.63 -18.09 9.61
C ASP A 137 1.84 -18.15 11.15
N GLU A 138 2.73 -17.28 11.68
CA GLU A 138 3.04 -17.19 13.13
C GLU A 138 1.86 -16.68 13.99
N GLU A 139 0.71 -16.37 13.41
CA GLU A 139 -0.45 -15.82 14.13
C GLU A 139 -1.53 -16.86 14.54
N ALA A 140 -1.37 -18.15 14.24
CA ALA A 140 -2.40 -19.16 14.51
C ALA A 140 -2.09 -20.01 15.75
N GLY A 141 -2.87 -19.85 16.83
CA GLY A 141 -2.81 -20.76 17.98
C GLY A 141 -2.98 -22.23 17.56
N HIS A 142 -2.07 -23.09 18.04
CA HIS A 142 -1.84 -24.48 17.59
C HIS A 142 -3.04 -25.45 17.69
N ASP A 143 -4.18 -25.04 18.26
CA ASP A 143 -5.29 -25.95 18.61
C ASP A 143 -6.61 -25.65 17.87
N SER A 144 -6.62 -24.92 16.76
CA SER A 144 -7.89 -24.57 16.07
C SER A 144 -8.16 -25.41 14.83
N PHE A 145 -9.45 -25.76 14.60
CA PHE A 145 -9.88 -26.59 13.46
C PHE A 145 -11.06 -25.95 12.71
N TRP A 146 -11.20 -26.28 11.43
CA TRP A 146 -12.35 -25.87 10.62
C TRP A 146 -13.56 -26.75 10.89
N ALA A 147 -14.71 -26.10 11.10
CA ALA A 147 -15.97 -26.75 11.38
C ALA A 147 -17.14 -26.06 10.69
N VAL A 148 -18.24 -26.80 10.52
CA VAL A 148 -19.50 -26.31 9.99
C VAL A 148 -20.48 -26.16 11.15
N VAL A 149 -21.13 -25.00 11.24
CA VAL A 149 -22.17 -24.69 12.22
C VAL A 149 -23.53 -24.92 11.55
N LEU A 150 -24.10 -26.12 11.66
CA LEU A 150 -25.36 -26.45 10.97
C LEU A 150 -26.52 -25.50 11.31
N PRO A 151 -26.71 -25.03 12.56
CA PRO A 151 -27.74 -24.05 12.88
C PRO A 151 -27.58 -22.68 12.19
N ALA A 152 -26.43 -22.40 11.56
CA ALA A 152 -26.23 -21.18 10.78
C ALA A 152 -26.63 -21.33 9.30
N MET A 153 -26.96 -22.55 8.85
CA MET A 153 -27.30 -22.84 7.46
C MET A 153 -28.80 -22.65 7.23
N ARG A 154 -29.15 -21.86 6.21
CA ARG A 154 -30.55 -21.51 5.91
C ARG A 154 -31.43 -22.70 5.53
N VAL A 155 -30.86 -23.77 4.98
CA VAL A 155 -31.64 -24.95 4.52
C VAL A 155 -32.43 -25.60 5.67
N PHE A 156 -31.94 -25.52 6.90
CA PHE A 156 -32.61 -26.05 8.07
C PHE A 156 -33.72 -25.13 8.62
N ASP A 157 -33.87 -23.91 8.06
CA ASP A 157 -34.85 -22.90 8.49
C ASP A 157 -35.96 -22.65 7.44
N GLN A 158 -35.99 -23.40 6.32
CA GLN A 158 -36.86 -23.11 5.16
C GLN A 158 -38.33 -23.59 5.30
N THR A 159 -38.66 -24.35 6.34
CA THR A 159 -40.02 -24.87 6.61
C THR A 159 -40.74 -24.05 7.68
N ASP A 160 -42.07 -24.20 7.80
CA ASP A 160 -42.90 -23.51 8.81
C ASP A 160 -42.45 -23.79 10.27
N ALA A 161 -41.56 -24.76 10.48
CA ALA A 161 -40.86 -25.01 11.72
C ALA A 161 -39.36 -25.26 11.45
N ALA A 162 -38.50 -24.28 11.74
CA ALA A 162 -37.05 -24.43 11.63
C ALA A 162 -36.55 -25.66 12.41
N TYR A 163 -35.79 -26.54 11.75
CA TYR A 163 -35.30 -27.81 12.29
C TYR A 163 -34.44 -27.61 13.55
N PHE A 164 -33.60 -26.57 13.55
CA PHE A 164 -32.84 -26.15 14.73
C PHE A 164 -33.54 -25.07 15.58
N GLY A 165 -34.72 -24.56 15.19
CA GLY A 165 -35.55 -23.60 15.95
C GLY A 165 -34.91 -22.23 16.24
N SER A 166 -35.38 -21.53 17.28
CA SER A 166 -34.86 -20.22 17.76
C SER A 166 -33.41 -20.24 18.31
N TYR A 167 -32.72 -21.38 18.20
CA TYR A 167 -31.30 -21.51 18.52
C TYR A 167 -30.39 -20.83 17.47
N GLY A 168 -30.91 -20.54 16.28
CA GLY A 168 -30.20 -19.75 15.25
C GLY A 168 -29.98 -18.27 15.65
N GLU A 169 -30.80 -17.72 16.55
CA GLU A 169 -30.70 -16.30 16.97
C GLU A 169 -30.15 -16.11 18.40
N SER A 170 -30.17 -17.13 19.26
CA SER A 170 -30.07 -16.92 20.72
C SER A 170 -28.71 -17.15 21.39
N ARG A 171 -27.62 -17.50 20.68
CA ARG A 171 -26.28 -17.58 21.30
C ARG A 171 -25.13 -17.23 20.34
N LYS A 172 -24.79 -15.94 20.16
CA LYS A 172 -23.54 -15.47 19.51
C LYS A 172 -23.25 -15.99 18.08
N VAL A 173 -24.22 -16.62 17.42
CA VAL A 173 -24.12 -16.99 16.00
C VAL A 173 -24.72 -15.83 15.20
N LEU A 174 -23.90 -14.84 14.85
CA LEU A 174 -24.28 -13.85 13.85
C LEU A 174 -24.59 -14.60 12.54
N ARG A 175 -25.82 -14.44 12.02
CA ARG A 175 -26.21 -14.86 10.66
C ARG A 175 -25.22 -14.22 9.68
N GLY A 176 -24.29 -15.00 9.17
CA GLY A 176 -23.30 -14.49 8.24
C GLY A 176 -22.21 -15.46 7.83
N SER A 177 -21.98 -16.56 8.55
CA SER A 177 -21.05 -17.59 8.07
C SER A 177 -21.26 -18.97 8.71
N MET A 178 -21.42 -20.00 7.86
CA MET A 178 -21.58 -21.41 8.25
C MET A 178 -20.25 -22.14 8.50
N PHE A 179 -19.15 -21.67 7.94
CA PHE A 179 -17.80 -22.20 8.17
C PHE A 179 -17.07 -21.39 9.23
N ARG A 180 -16.55 -22.03 10.27
CA ARG A 180 -15.81 -21.33 11.34
C ARG A 180 -14.56 -22.10 11.74
N ARG A 181 -13.53 -21.34 12.10
CA ARG A 181 -12.38 -21.88 12.82
C ARG A 181 -12.66 -21.83 14.31
N LEU A 182 -12.63 -22.99 14.98
CA LEU A 182 -12.99 -23.15 16.38
C LEU A 182 -11.83 -23.76 17.17
N SER A 183 -11.69 -23.35 18.43
CA SER A 183 -10.81 -24.01 19.38
C SER A 183 -11.62 -24.99 20.23
N PRO A 184 -11.13 -26.21 20.49
CA PRO A 184 -11.83 -27.18 21.29
C PRO A 184 -11.93 -26.69 22.74
N GLN A 185 -13.11 -26.86 23.34
CA GLN A 185 -13.37 -26.41 24.70
C GLN A 185 -13.62 -27.60 25.62
N ALA A 186 -13.10 -27.48 26.85
CA ALA A 186 -13.43 -28.37 27.94
C ALA A 186 -14.65 -27.85 28.72
N ARG A 187 -15.52 -28.76 29.15
CA ARG A 187 -16.68 -28.44 29.99
C ARG A 187 -16.27 -27.83 31.32
N ILE A 188 -15.22 -28.37 31.90
CA ILE A 188 -14.66 -27.92 33.17
C ILE A 188 -13.35 -27.19 32.85
N ARG A 189 -13.10 -26.06 33.51
CA ARG A 189 -11.81 -25.38 33.54
C ARG A 189 -11.35 -25.23 34.98
N LEU A 190 -10.06 -25.46 35.23
CA LEU A 190 -9.47 -25.10 36.51
C LEU A 190 -9.18 -23.60 36.53
N ASP A 191 -9.63 -22.91 37.59
CA ASP A 191 -9.20 -21.55 37.85
C ASP A 191 -7.74 -21.52 38.37
N ALA A 192 -7.19 -20.33 38.57
CA ALA A 192 -5.82 -20.13 39.04
C ALA A 192 -5.52 -20.77 40.42
N ASN A 193 -6.56 -21.20 41.16
CA ASN A 193 -6.44 -21.86 42.46
C ASN A 193 -6.71 -23.38 42.37
N GLY A 194 -6.82 -23.95 41.17
CA GLY A 194 -7.10 -25.37 40.96
C GLY A 194 -8.56 -25.76 41.21
N LYS A 195 -9.50 -24.81 41.30
CA LYS A 195 -10.92 -25.11 41.50
C LYS A 195 -11.64 -25.29 40.16
N GLU A 196 -12.43 -26.36 40.07
CA GLU A 196 -13.25 -26.66 38.90
C GLU A 196 -14.37 -25.62 38.70
N LYS A 197 -14.46 -25.06 37.50
CA LYS A 197 -15.53 -24.17 37.06
C LYS A 197 -16.11 -24.66 35.74
N ASN A 198 -17.44 -24.69 35.63
CA ASN A 198 -18.10 -24.96 34.36
C ASN A 198 -17.85 -23.83 33.37
N VAL A 199 -17.35 -24.18 32.18
CA VAL A 199 -17.19 -23.30 31.04
C VAL A 199 -18.48 -23.29 30.24
N PRO A 200 -19.01 -22.11 29.86
CA PRO A 200 -20.14 -22.06 28.93
C PRO A 200 -19.86 -22.88 27.66
N PRO A 201 -20.87 -23.54 27.10
CA PRO A 201 -20.71 -24.27 25.84
C PRO A 201 -20.30 -23.35 24.69
N GLY A 202 -19.49 -23.90 23.79
CA GLY A 202 -19.29 -23.34 22.46
C GLY A 202 -20.59 -23.40 21.64
N ALA A 203 -20.47 -23.23 20.33
CA ALA A 203 -21.61 -23.45 19.44
C ALA A 203 -21.99 -24.94 19.44
N ALA A 204 -23.24 -25.26 19.80
CA ALA A 204 -23.82 -26.58 19.59
C ALA A 204 -24.25 -26.73 18.11
N GLY A 205 -24.43 -27.96 17.65
CA GLY A 205 -24.74 -28.24 16.24
C GLY A 205 -23.53 -28.10 15.30
N VAL A 206 -22.32 -28.25 15.84
CA VAL A 206 -21.05 -28.10 15.10
C VAL A 206 -20.49 -29.45 14.69
N ILE A 207 -20.08 -29.58 13.43
CA ILE A 207 -19.44 -30.78 12.88
C ILE A 207 -18.06 -30.39 12.30
N PRO A 208 -16.98 -31.13 12.60
CA PRO A 208 -15.69 -30.91 11.95
C PRO A 208 -15.80 -30.99 10.43
N LEU A 209 -15.17 -30.06 9.71
CA LEU A 209 -15.26 -30.02 8.25
C LEU A 209 -14.70 -31.31 7.62
N ALA A 210 -13.63 -31.87 8.17
CA ALA A 210 -13.02 -33.10 7.68
C ALA A 210 -14.01 -34.28 7.60
N THR A 211 -14.89 -34.44 8.60
CA THR A 211 -15.93 -35.48 8.61
C THR A 211 -16.90 -35.33 7.43
N LEU A 212 -17.23 -34.09 7.09
CA LEU A 212 -18.18 -33.78 6.01
C LEU A 212 -17.53 -33.85 4.63
N LEU A 213 -16.22 -33.64 4.53
CA LEU A 213 -15.49 -33.72 3.25
C LEU A 213 -15.03 -35.15 2.91
N ALA A 214 -14.74 -35.98 3.91
CA ALA A 214 -14.16 -37.30 3.69
C ALA A 214 -15.11 -38.20 2.86
N PRO A 215 -14.66 -38.80 1.73
CA PRO A 215 -15.52 -39.64 0.90
C PRO A 215 -16.07 -40.89 1.60
N VAL A 216 -15.32 -41.40 2.59
CA VAL A 216 -15.70 -42.55 3.44
C VAL A 216 -16.42 -42.13 4.73
N GLY A 217 -16.80 -40.86 4.81
CA GLY A 217 -17.46 -40.26 5.96
C GLY A 217 -18.83 -40.86 6.23
N VAL A 218 -19.22 -40.84 7.51
CA VAL A 218 -20.47 -41.43 8.00
C VAL A 218 -21.74 -40.89 7.32
N PHE A 219 -21.69 -39.69 6.76
CA PHE A 219 -22.82 -39.09 6.03
C PHE A 219 -22.93 -39.51 4.56
N HIS A 220 -21.88 -40.10 4.01
CA HIS A 220 -21.76 -40.42 2.58
C HIS A 220 -21.85 -41.92 2.29
N ASP A 221 -21.66 -42.76 3.30
CA ASP A 221 -21.78 -44.21 3.22
C ASP A 221 -23.15 -44.67 3.76
N ASP A 222 -23.97 -45.28 2.89
CA ASP A 222 -25.31 -45.77 3.24
C ASP A 222 -25.34 -46.72 4.43
N GLN A 223 -24.37 -47.63 4.52
CA GLN A 223 -24.32 -48.61 5.59
C GLN A 223 -23.96 -47.90 6.91
N LEU A 224 -22.98 -47.01 6.87
CA LEU A 224 -22.59 -46.24 8.06
C LEU A 224 -23.71 -45.29 8.51
N ARG A 225 -24.47 -44.69 7.59
CA ARG A 225 -25.64 -43.85 7.93
C ARG A 225 -26.70 -44.64 8.69
N VAL A 226 -27.09 -45.82 8.16
CA VAL A 226 -28.08 -46.68 8.80
C VAL A 226 -27.61 -47.15 10.17
N LEU A 227 -26.34 -47.55 10.29
CA LEU A 227 -25.75 -47.96 11.57
C LEU A 227 -25.73 -46.79 12.58
N ALA A 228 -25.29 -45.61 12.16
CA ALA A 228 -25.24 -44.42 13.01
C ALA A 228 -26.64 -44.00 13.47
N GLN A 229 -27.62 -43.97 12.57
CA GLN A 229 -29.01 -43.65 12.90
C GLN A 229 -29.61 -44.68 13.87
N SER A 230 -29.39 -45.97 13.62
CA SER A 230 -29.86 -47.04 14.49
C SER A 230 -29.25 -46.90 15.89
N ALA A 231 -27.93 -46.70 15.98
CA ALA A 231 -27.24 -46.51 17.25
C ALA A 231 -27.75 -45.28 18.01
N LEU A 232 -27.95 -44.14 17.33
CA LEU A 232 -28.49 -42.91 17.93
C LEU A 232 -29.91 -43.11 18.48
N ARG A 233 -30.77 -43.83 17.76
CA ARG A 233 -32.14 -44.12 18.23
C ARG A 233 -32.18 -45.08 19.44
N THR A 234 -31.14 -45.90 19.63
CA THR A 234 -31.02 -46.71 20.85
C THR A 234 -30.51 -45.93 22.07
N PHE A 235 -30.09 -44.67 21.91
CA PHE A 235 -29.47 -43.89 22.99
C PHE A 235 -30.37 -43.72 24.22
N SER A 236 -31.69 -43.59 24.02
CA SER A 236 -32.67 -43.47 25.11
C SER A 236 -33.11 -44.82 25.70
N SER A 237 -32.62 -45.94 25.15
CA SER A 237 -32.99 -47.27 25.59
C SER A 237 -32.18 -47.72 26.83
N PRO A 238 -32.62 -48.76 27.56
CA PRO A 238 -31.85 -49.31 28.68
C PRO A 238 -30.47 -49.87 28.30
N HIS A 239 -30.22 -50.16 27.02
CA HIS A 239 -29.00 -50.78 26.51
C HIS A 239 -28.52 -50.07 25.22
N PRO A 240 -28.00 -48.84 25.32
CA PRO A 240 -27.53 -48.08 24.15
C PRO A 240 -26.20 -48.62 23.61
N ASP A 241 -26.02 -48.58 22.29
CA ASP A 241 -24.75 -48.96 21.65
C ASP A 241 -23.74 -47.78 21.61
N LEU A 242 -23.25 -47.41 22.79
CA LEU A 242 -22.31 -46.29 22.97
C LEU A 242 -20.94 -46.51 22.28
N PRO A 243 -20.34 -47.71 22.28
CA PRO A 243 -19.10 -47.96 21.55
C PRO A 243 -19.23 -47.73 20.05
N GLN A 244 -20.34 -48.19 19.44
CA GLN A 244 -20.61 -47.94 18.03
C GLN A 244 -20.77 -46.43 17.74
N LEU A 245 -21.38 -45.67 18.66
CA LEU A 245 -21.47 -44.21 18.53
C LEU A 245 -20.10 -43.51 18.66
N ASP A 246 -19.21 -43.95 19.55
CA ASP A 246 -17.86 -43.40 19.67
C ASP A 246 -17.00 -43.69 18.42
N GLU A 247 -17.23 -44.82 17.76
CA GLU A 247 -16.57 -45.18 16.50
C GLU A 247 -17.11 -44.41 15.29
N LEU A 248 -18.44 -44.31 15.16
CA LEU A 248 -19.07 -43.69 13.99
C LEU A 248 -19.16 -42.15 14.10
N LEU A 249 -19.36 -41.63 15.31
CA LEU A 249 -19.64 -40.21 15.58
C LEU A 249 -18.77 -39.68 16.73
N PRO A 250 -17.43 -39.71 16.62
CA PRO A 250 -16.55 -39.23 17.69
C PRO A 250 -16.71 -37.73 18.01
N TRP A 251 -17.27 -36.95 17.08
CA TRP A 251 -17.61 -35.53 17.23
C TRP A 251 -19.01 -35.30 17.82
N GLY A 252 -19.85 -36.33 17.93
CA GLY A 252 -21.24 -36.21 18.37
C GLY A 252 -21.43 -35.58 19.76
N PRO A 253 -20.60 -35.89 20.77
CA PRO A 253 -20.64 -35.20 22.05
C PRO A 253 -20.44 -33.68 21.93
N GLN A 254 -19.54 -33.23 21.06
CA GLN A 254 -19.35 -31.80 20.76
C GLN A 254 -20.57 -31.22 20.05
N PHE A 255 -21.18 -31.94 19.12
CA PHE A 255 -22.41 -31.49 18.44
C PHE A 255 -23.53 -31.22 19.45
N VAL A 256 -23.72 -32.13 20.41
CA VAL A 256 -24.78 -32.05 21.42
C VAL A 256 -24.51 -30.97 22.47
N THR A 257 -23.27 -30.88 22.95
CA THR A 257 -22.95 -30.06 24.14
C THR A 257 -22.18 -28.78 23.85
N GLY A 258 -21.54 -28.65 22.69
CA GLY A 258 -20.60 -27.57 22.38
C GLY A 258 -19.23 -27.72 23.03
N HIS A 259 -18.91 -28.87 23.63
CA HIS A 259 -17.64 -29.17 24.30
C HIS A 259 -16.97 -30.40 23.67
N ALA A 260 -15.67 -30.31 23.38
CA ALA A 260 -14.89 -31.43 22.85
C ALA A 260 -14.28 -32.28 23.98
N TYR A 261 -14.02 -31.66 25.13
CA TYR A 261 -13.41 -32.28 26.29
C TYR A 261 -14.29 -32.17 27.53
N GLU A 262 -14.20 -33.14 28.42
CA GLU A 262 -14.80 -33.07 29.75
C GLU A 262 -13.93 -32.21 30.69
N ARG A 263 -12.62 -32.40 30.62
CA ARG A 263 -11.60 -31.67 31.40
C ARG A 263 -10.46 -31.21 30.49
N PRO A 264 -9.82 -30.05 30.78
CA PRO A 264 -8.72 -29.54 29.97
C PRO A 264 -7.43 -30.30 30.30
N ALA A 265 -6.37 -30.05 29.53
CA ALA A 265 -5.04 -30.52 29.91
C ALA A 265 -4.60 -29.83 31.21
N THR A 266 -4.02 -30.59 32.15
CA THR A 266 -3.52 -30.09 33.44
C THR A 266 -2.20 -30.77 33.74
N ASP A 267 -1.20 -30.04 34.26
CA ASP A 267 0.15 -30.47 34.63
C ASP A 267 0.44 -31.99 34.51
N GLY A 268 0.86 -32.42 33.32
CA GLY A 268 1.29 -33.79 33.02
C GLY A 268 0.22 -34.77 32.55
N ALA A 269 -1.05 -34.37 32.49
CA ALA A 269 -2.17 -35.21 32.01
C ALA A 269 -2.83 -34.64 30.74
N SER A 270 -3.05 -35.54 29.76
CA SER A 270 -3.79 -35.27 28.54
C SER A 270 -5.23 -34.80 28.83
N PRO A 271 -5.82 -33.93 27.99
CA PRO A 271 -7.22 -33.52 28.15
C PRO A 271 -8.15 -34.73 28.01
N SER A 272 -9.20 -34.81 28.83
CA SER A 272 -10.14 -35.94 28.80
C SER A 272 -11.19 -35.74 27.70
N PRO A 273 -11.23 -36.56 26.63
CA PRO A 273 -12.24 -36.45 25.59
C PRO A 273 -13.65 -36.65 26.12
N MET A 274 -14.62 -35.91 25.58
CA MET A 274 -16.03 -36.15 25.89
C MET A 274 -16.54 -37.33 25.05
N ARG A 275 -17.06 -38.37 25.70
CA ARG A 275 -17.59 -39.60 25.08
C ARG A 275 -19.10 -39.68 25.16
N TRP A 276 -19.70 -40.53 24.34
CA TRP A 276 -21.15 -40.79 24.38
C TRP A 276 -21.63 -41.31 25.73
N ALA A 277 -20.82 -42.10 26.44
CA ALA A 277 -21.11 -42.53 27.81
C ALA A 277 -21.28 -41.36 28.78
N ASN A 278 -20.47 -40.30 28.66
CA ASN A 278 -20.58 -39.11 29.51
C ASN A 278 -21.89 -38.34 29.29
N LEU A 279 -22.49 -38.44 28.10
CA LEU A 279 -23.78 -37.83 27.79
C LEU A 279 -24.93 -38.70 28.33
N HIS A 280 -24.85 -40.02 28.13
CA HIS A 280 -25.89 -40.96 28.53
C HIS A 280 -26.10 -40.98 30.05
N GLU A 281 -25.01 -40.91 30.82
CA GLU A 281 -25.05 -40.84 32.29
C GLU A 281 -25.81 -39.63 32.85
N ARG A 282 -25.92 -38.54 32.07
CA ARG A 282 -26.53 -37.28 32.54
C ARG A 282 -28.06 -37.31 32.50
N GLN A 283 -28.66 -38.16 31.67
CA GLN A 283 -30.11 -38.26 31.46
C GLN A 283 -30.84 -36.91 31.31
N ASP A 284 -30.18 -35.92 30.71
CA ASP A 284 -30.73 -34.56 30.55
C ASP A 284 -31.69 -34.50 29.36
N VAL A 285 -32.87 -33.92 29.56
CA VAL A 285 -33.92 -33.83 28.52
C VAL A 285 -33.44 -33.02 27.31
N GLY A 286 -32.58 -32.01 27.52
CA GLY A 286 -31.99 -31.23 26.44
C GLY A 286 -30.97 -32.03 25.63
N ILE A 287 -30.16 -32.87 26.28
CA ILE A 287 -29.26 -33.82 25.63
C ILE A 287 -30.06 -34.80 24.77
N LEU A 288 -31.09 -35.45 25.34
CA LEU A 288 -31.94 -36.40 24.59
C LEU A 288 -32.58 -35.76 23.36
N THR A 289 -33.08 -34.53 23.50
CA THR A 289 -33.66 -33.76 22.38
C THR A 289 -32.62 -33.49 21.29
N ARG A 290 -31.38 -33.13 21.66
CA ARG A 290 -30.28 -32.88 20.72
C ARG A 290 -29.78 -34.16 20.04
N VAL A 291 -29.79 -35.29 20.74
CA VAL A 291 -29.44 -36.60 20.17
C VAL A 291 -30.49 -37.03 19.16
N GLU A 292 -31.78 -36.85 19.46
CA GLU A 292 -32.87 -37.11 18.51
C GLU A 292 -32.75 -36.22 17.26
N GLN A 293 -32.43 -34.93 17.45
CA GLN A 293 -32.13 -34.03 16.33
C GLN A 293 -30.93 -34.49 15.51
N LEU A 294 -29.88 -35.00 16.14
CA LEU A 294 -28.75 -35.58 15.41
C LEU A 294 -29.16 -36.83 14.63
N ALA A 295 -29.98 -37.70 15.21
CA ALA A 295 -30.50 -38.91 14.55
C ALA A 295 -31.32 -38.56 13.30
N GLY A 296 -32.12 -37.50 13.39
CA GLY A 296 -32.91 -37.02 12.27
C GLY A 296 -32.06 -36.47 11.10
N LEU A 297 -30.83 -36.00 11.33
CA LEU A 297 -29.93 -35.58 10.24
C LEU A 297 -29.45 -36.76 9.36
N PHE A 298 -29.61 -38.00 9.81
CA PHE A 298 -29.31 -39.19 9.00
C PHE A 298 -30.51 -39.66 8.17
N GLU A 299 -31.66 -38.98 8.25
CA GLU A 299 -32.81 -39.29 7.41
C GLU A 299 -32.54 -38.97 5.92
N PRO A 300 -33.21 -39.68 4.99
CA PRO A 300 -33.03 -39.47 3.56
C PRO A 300 -33.23 -38.01 3.09
N GLU A 301 -34.09 -37.26 3.77
CA GLU A 301 -34.40 -35.87 3.43
C GLU A 301 -33.20 -34.91 3.53
N TRP A 302 -32.18 -35.23 4.34
CA TRP A 302 -30.99 -34.40 4.51
C TRP A 302 -29.78 -34.88 3.69
N CYS A 303 -29.89 -36.03 3.01
CA CYS A 303 -28.79 -36.59 2.22
C CYS A 303 -28.26 -35.58 1.20
N GLU A 304 -29.15 -34.89 0.48
CA GLU A 304 -28.76 -33.88 -0.50
C GLU A 304 -27.98 -32.70 0.10
N VAL A 305 -28.15 -32.39 1.39
CA VAL A 305 -27.39 -31.32 2.06
C VAL A 305 -25.96 -31.79 2.31
N PHE A 306 -25.81 -33.02 2.80
CA PHE A 306 -24.49 -33.58 3.11
C PHE A 306 -23.69 -33.95 1.87
N ASP A 307 -24.34 -34.48 0.83
CA ASP A 307 -23.70 -34.78 -0.46
C ASP A 307 -23.02 -33.55 -1.09
N ARG A 308 -23.50 -32.33 -0.80
CA ARG A 308 -22.84 -31.08 -1.24
C ARG A 308 -21.48 -30.87 -0.59
N PHE A 309 -21.29 -31.29 0.66
CA PHE A 309 -19.99 -31.19 1.32
C PHE A 309 -18.99 -32.17 0.73
N ALA A 310 -19.37 -33.43 0.45
CA ALA A 310 -18.49 -34.36 -0.26
C ALA A 310 -18.07 -33.81 -1.63
N ASP A 311 -19.02 -33.21 -2.35
CA ASP A 311 -18.78 -32.59 -3.65
C ASP A 311 -17.89 -31.33 -3.59
N MET A 312 -17.59 -30.77 -2.41
CA MET A 312 -16.66 -29.64 -2.30
C MET A 312 -15.23 -30.03 -2.71
N LEU A 313 -14.82 -31.29 -2.49
CA LEU A 313 -13.46 -31.74 -2.81
C LEU A 313 -13.29 -32.10 -4.28
N GLU A 314 -14.22 -32.88 -4.84
CA GLU A 314 -14.12 -33.42 -6.19
C GLU A 314 -14.89 -32.60 -7.24
N GLY A 315 -15.76 -31.68 -6.80
CA GLY A 315 -16.49 -30.79 -7.69
C GLY A 315 -15.56 -29.85 -8.44
N ASP A 316 -15.69 -29.84 -9.76
CA ASP A 316 -14.97 -28.96 -10.66
C ASP A 316 -15.50 -27.51 -10.54
N ARG A 317 -14.81 -26.67 -9.76
CA ARG A 317 -15.23 -25.29 -9.43
C ARG A 317 -14.33 -24.20 -9.97
N PHE A 318 -13.10 -24.54 -10.35
CA PHE A 318 -12.10 -23.59 -10.80
C PHE A 318 -11.76 -23.83 -12.27
N ALA A 319 -12.03 -22.85 -13.12
CA ALA A 319 -11.67 -22.96 -14.54
C ALA A 319 -10.15 -22.80 -14.69
N VAL A 320 -9.47 -23.72 -15.37
CA VAL A 320 -8.02 -23.65 -15.57
C VAL A 320 -7.70 -23.39 -17.02
N GLY A 321 -7.08 -22.23 -17.25
CA GLY A 321 -6.55 -21.81 -18.53
C GLY A 321 -5.03 -21.88 -18.53
N TRP A 322 -4.47 -22.20 -19.69
CA TRP A 322 -3.04 -22.16 -19.92
C TRP A 322 -2.69 -20.98 -20.83
N LEU A 323 -1.68 -20.22 -20.43
CA LEU A 323 -0.99 -19.35 -21.37
C LEU A 323 -0.11 -20.22 -22.28
N PRO A 324 0.01 -19.87 -23.57
CA PRO A 324 0.98 -20.51 -24.44
C PRO A 324 2.36 -20.46 -23.79
N SER A 325 3.13 -21.55 -23.90
CA SER A 325 4.53 -21.53 -23.47
C SER A 325 5.22 -20.37 -24.18
N SER A 326 5.68 -19.41 -23.39
CA SER A 326 6.14 -18.09 -23.83
C SER A 326 7.17 -17.55 -22.85
N ASP A 327 7.77 -16.40 -23.17
CA ASP A 327 8.61 -15.67 -22.24
C ASP A 327 7.80 -15.04 -21.10
N VAL A 328 8.50 -14.53 -20.09
CA VAL A 328 7.90 -13.89 -18.91
C VAL A 328 7.03 -12.68 -19.31
N SER A 329 7.42 -11.94 -20.35
CA SER A 329 6.72 -10.73 -20.80
C SER A 329 5.29 -11.01 -21.25
N ALA A 330 5.06 -12.10 -22.00
CA ALA A 330 3.71 -12.50 -22.40
C ALA A 330 2.83 -12.92 -21.20
N ALA A 331 3.43 -13.49 -20.15
CA ALA A 331 2.72 -13.83 -18.91
C ALA A 331 2.34 -12.59 -18.11
N ILE A 332 3.22 -11.58 -18.07
CA ILE A 332 2.94 -10.28 -17.44
C ILE A 332 1.78 -9.57 -18.16
N ASP A 333 1.72 -9.58 -19.48
CA ASP A 333 0.61 -9.00 -20.24
C ASP A 333 -0.73 -9.67 -19.95
N ALA A 334 -0.72 -11.00 -19.81
CA ALA A 334 -1.92 -11.75 -19.47
C ALA A 334 -2.36 -11.43 -18.03
N TYR A 335 -1.42 -11.40 -17.08
CA TYR A 335 -1.66 -10.97 -15.70
C TYR A 335 -2.32 -9.59 -15.64
N VAL A 336 -1.79 -8.62 -16.38
CA VAL A 336 -2.34 -7.26 -16.42
C VAL A 336 -3.72 -7.22 -17.08
N ARG A 337 -3.96 -8.00 -18.13
CA ARG A 337 -5.29 -8.11 -18.76
C ARG A 337 -6.33 -8.71 -17.81
N ILE A 338 -5.97 -9.75 -17.06
CA ILE A 338 -6.88 -10.45 -16.13
C ILE A 338 -7.19 -9.57 -14.90
N ASN A 339 -6.17 -8.95 -14.30
CA ASN A 339 -6.37 -8.15 -13.08
C ASN A 339 -7.09 -6.81 -13.30
N ARG A 340 -7.26 -6.36 -14.55
CA ARG A 340 -8.20 -5.27 -14.87
C ARG A 340 -9.65 -5.57 -14.43
N ALA A 341 -9.99 -6.82 -14.10
CA ALA A 341 -11.35 -7.25 -13.75
C ALA A 341 -11.66 -7.42 -12.24
N GLY A 342 -10.76 -7.15 -11.27
CA GLY A 342 -11.08 -7.46 -9.85
C GLY A 342 -10.38 -6.69 -8.71
N ILE A 343 -9.11 -6.28 -8.80
CA ILE A 343 -8.50 -5.26 -7.93
C ILE A 343 -7.70 -4.34 -8.84
N ARG A 344 -7.93 -3.02 -8.75
CA ARG A 344 -7.50 -2.06 -9.78
C ARG A 344 -5.96 -2.02 -9.85
N VAL A 345 -5.40 -2.65 -10.89
CA VAL A 345 -4.01 -2.48 -11.31
C VAL A 345 -3.77 -0.99 -11.51
N ARG A 346 -2.70 -0.45 -10.91
CA ARG A 346 -2.36 0.96 -11.05
C ARG A 346 -2.08 1.28 -12.52
N ALA A 347 -2.28 2.52 -12.92
CA ALA A 347 -2.11 2.87 -14.33
C ALA A 347 -0.64 2.70 -14.78
N GLU A 348 0.29 2.86 -13.85
CA GLU A 348 1.73 2.69 -13.98
C GLU A 348 2.14 1.22 -14.13
N GLU A 349 1.51 0.31 -13.38
CA GLU A 349 1.69 -1.14 -13.53
C GLU A 349 1.14 -1.63 -14.89
N ARG A 350 0.01 -1.07 -15.34
CA ARG A 350 -0.52 -1.33 -16.69
C ARG A 350 0.42 -0.82 -17.78
N ALA A 351 1.07 0.33 -17.55
CA ALA A 351 2.03 0.90 -18.48
C ALA A 351 3.31 0.05 -18.52
N LEU A 352 3.81 -0.38 -17.36
CA LEU A 352 4.96 -1.27 -17.25
C LEU A 352 4.77 -2.52 -18.09
N ALA A 353 3.62 -3.19 -17.97
CA ALA A 353 3.33 -4.38 -18.77
C ALA A 353 3.31 -4.08 -20.28
N LEU A 354 2.56 -3.05 -20.70
CA LEU A 354 2.47 -2.68 -22.11
C LEU A 354 3.84 -2.37 -22.73
N LEU A 355 4.68 -1.60 -22.03
CA LEU A 355 5.99 -1.19 -22.54
C LEU A 355 7.02 -2.33 -22.44
N SER A 356 6.90 -3.22 -21.45
CA SER A 356 7.77 -4.40 -21.30
C SER A 356 7.62 -5.42 -22.45
N ARG A 357 6.50 -5.36 -23.20
CA ARG A 357 6.34 -6.10 -24.47
C ARG A 357 7.38 -5.70 -25.51
N ALA A 358 7.61 -4.39 -25.63
CA ALA A 358 8.55 -3.82 -26.57
C ALA A 358 9.98 -3.88 -26.01
N HIS A 359 10.16 -3.70 -24.70
CA HIS A 359 11.45 -3.74 -24.04
C HIS A 359 11.43 -4.58 -22.74
N PRO A 360 11.77 -5.89 -22.80
CA PRO A 360 11.71 -6.76 -21.63
C PRO A 360 12.63 -6.40 -20.45
N ALA A 361 13.68 -5.59 -20.68
CA ALA A 361 14.63 -5.15 -19.65
C ALA A 361 14.19 -3.87 -18.94
N LEU A 362 12.93 -3.46 -19.06
CA LEU A 362 12.46 -2.18 -18.54
C LEU A 362 12.55 -2.05 -17.01
N LEU A 363 12.48 -3.17 -16.27
CA LEU A 363 12.74 -3.18 -14.83
C LEU A 363 14.21 -2.99 -14.49
N ASP A 364 15.13 -3.38 -15.38
CA ASP A 364 16.55 -3.12 -15.23
C ASP A 364 16.83 -1.62 -15.43
N ASP A 365 16.20 -0.98 -16.41
CA ASP A 365 16.29 0.48 -16.62
C ASP A 365 15.76 1.28 -15.40
N LEU A 366 14.67 0.80 -14.80
CA LEU A 366 14.12 1.41 -13.57
C LEU A 366 15.06 1.20 -12.38
N ALA A 367 15.65 0.02 -12.25
CA ALA A 367 16.63 -0.28 -11.21
C ALA A 367 17.89 0.59 -11.37
N GLU A 368 18.35 0.82 -12.60
CA GLU A 368 19.44 1.74 -12.91
C GLU A 368 19.09 3.17 -12.49
N PHE A 369 17.88 3.66 -12.83
CA PHE A 369 17.44 4.98 -12.37
C PHE A 369 17.43 5.11 -10.85
N ALA A 370 16.86 4.12 -10.14
CA ALA A 370 16.82 4.13 -8.68
C ALA A 370 18.24 4.12 -8.10
N SER A 371 19.14 3.33 -8.67
CA SER A 371 20.53 3.25 -8.22
C SER A 371 21.30 4.55 -8.46
N LEU A 372 21.13 5.19 -9.62
CA LEU A 372 21.75 6.48 -9.94
C LEU A 372 21.20 7.64 -9.10
N ARG A 373 19.96 7.53 -8.61
CA ARG A 373 19.32 8.55 -7.77
C ARG A 373 19.74 8.41 -6.32
N ASP A 374 19.71 7.19 -5.79
CA ASP A 374 19.90 6.92 -4.36
C ASP A 374 21.37 6.61 -4.00
N ASP A 375 22.25 6.46 -5.00
CA ASP A 375 23.65 6.00 -4.85
C ASP A 375 23.77 4.63 -4.15
N GLU A 376 22.73 3.81 -4.27
CA GLU A 376 22.64 2.47 -3.68
C GLU A 376 22.25 1.42 -4.73
N PRO A 377 22.83 0.20 -4.69
CA PRO A 377 22.42 -0.86 -5.60
C PRO A 377 21.06 -1.45 -5.19
N VAL A 378 20.18 -1.65 -6.16
CA VAL A 378 18.90 -2.33 -5.95
C VAL A 378 19.14 -3.84 -5.84
N THR A 379 18.97 -4.39 -4.64
CA THR A 379 19.18 -5.82 -4.35
C THR A 379 17.96 -6.69 -4.66
N ASP A 380 16.75 -6.13 -4.53
CA ASP A 380 15.48 -6.77 -4.91
C ASP A 380 14.67 -5.85 -5.83
N GLN A 381 14.51 -6.24 -7.10
CA GLN A 381 13.72 -5.48 -8.07
C GLN A 381 12.22 -5.41 -7.72
N ARG A 382 11.70 -6.34 -6.91
CA ARG A 382 10.29 -6.30 -6.49
C ARG A 382 10.02 -5.16 -5.51
N SER A 383 11.03 -4.77 -4.73
CA SER A 383 10.95 -3.63 -3.81
C SER A 383 10.62 -2.32 -4.55
N LEU A 384 11.03 -2.18 -5.81
CA LEU A 384 10.75 -1.03 -6.67
C LEU A 384 9.25 -0.82 -6.90
N LEU A 385 8.44 -1.88 -6.79
CA LEU A 385 6.99 -1.85 -7.04
C LEU A 385 6.15 -1.69 -5.76
N THR A 386 6.77 -1.75 -4.58
CA THR A 386 6.08 -1.70 -3.27
C THR A 386 5.75 -0.28 -2.81
N HIS A 387 4.71 -0.13 -1.97
CA HIS A 387 4.22 1.19 -1.53
C HIS A 387 5.23 2.07 -0.77
N GLU A 388 6.31 1.51 -0.23
CA GLU A 388 7.36 2.30 0.44
C GLU A 388 8.35 2.97 -0.54
N SER A 389 8.47 2.46 -1.78
CA SER A 389 9.21 3.12 -2.86
C SER A 389 8.43 4.26 -3.52
N ASP A 390 7.11 4.32 -3.28
CA ASP A 390 6.26 5.43 -3.69
C ASP A 390 6.34 6.57 -2.67
N ARG A 391 7.34 7.43 -2.84
CA ARG A 391 7.31 8.85 -2.44
C ARG A 391 8.19 9.66 -3.39
N GLN A 392 7.51 10.39 -4.28
CA GLN A 392 7.93 11.46 -5.20
C GLN A 392 9.31 11.32 -5.90
N LEU A 393 9.23 11.06 -7.22
CA LEU A 393 10.29 10.66 -8.15
C LEU A 393 10.68 9.17 -8.14
N GLY A 394 9.82 8.28 -7.63
CA GLY A 394 9.96 6.81 -7.71
C GLY A 394 9.28 6.16 -8.93
N PHE A 395 8.88 4.89 -8.81
CA PHE A 395 8.26 4.08 -9.87
C PHE A 395 7.15 4.81 -10.60
N ALA A 396 6.21 5.42 -9.87
CA ALA A 396 5.03 6.02 -10.50
C ALA A 396 5.37 7.20 -11.42
N VAL A 397 6.31 8.06 -11.00
CA VAL A 397 6.73 9.21 -11.80
C VAL A 397 7.59 8.76 -12.97
N TRP A 398 8.51 7.83 -12.76
CA TRP A 398 9.34 7.27 -13.83
C TRP A 398 8.48 6.62 -14.93
N MET A 399 7.51 5.79 -14.55
CA MET A 399 6.58 5.18 -15.51
C MET A 399 5.69 6.20 -16.23
N SER A 400 5.23 7.23 -15.51
CA SER A 400 4.43 8.31 -16.11
C SER A 400 5.24 9.09 -17.15
N THR A 401 6.49 9.45 -16.84
CA THR A 401 7.39 10.16 -17.74
C THR A 401 7.79 9.30 -18.95
N LEU A 402 8.13 8.03 -18.73
CA LEU A 402 8.44 7.11 -19.82
C LEU A 402 7.27 6.94 -20.79
N THR A 403 6.06 6.75 -20.25
CA THR A 403 4.84 6.65 -21.05
C THR A 403 4.62 7.93 -21.84
N ARG A 404 4.86 9.08 -21.19
CA ARG A 404 4.71 10.39 -21.80
C ARG A 404 5.70 10.60 -22.94
N TYR A 405 6.98 10.31 -22.74
CA TYR A 405 8.02 10.41 -23.78
C TYR A 405 7.75 9.47 -24.95
N SER A 406 7.33 8.24 -24.67
CA SER A 406 6.93 7.28 -25.70
C SER A 406 5.74 7.78 -26.52
N THR A 407 4.80 8.48 -25.87
CA THR A 407 3.63 9.09 -26.51
C THR A 407 4.03 10.24 -27.41
N LEU A 408 4.89 11.15 -26.94
CA LEU A 408 5.42 12.27 -27.74
C LEU A 408 6.24 11.76 -28.93
N ALA A 409 7.02 10.69 -28.75
CA ALA A 409 7.81 10.05 -29.79
C ALA A 409 6.99 9.43 -30.91
N LEU A 410 5.82 8.86 -30.59
CA LEU A 410 4.96 8.18 -31.56
C LEU A 410 3.91 9.09 -32.19
N LEU A 411 3.33 9.98 -31.40
CA LEU A 411 2.11 10.71 -31.76
C LEU A 411 2.34 12.21 -31.90
N GLY A 412 3.53 12.71 -31.56
CA GLY A 412 3.87 14.12 -31.67
C GLY A 412 2.81 15.02 -31.01
N THR A 413 2.33 16.02 -31.75
CA THR A 413 1.34 16.99 -31.27
C THR A 413 -0.01 16.35 -30.90
N SER A 414 -0.39 15.22 -31.49
CA SER A 414 -1.62 14.50 -31.13
C SER A 414 -1.54 13.88 -29.73
N GLY A 415 -0.34 13.61 -29.24
CA GLY A 415 -0.09 13.10 -27.89
C GLY A 415 -0.31 14.14 -26.79
N ARG A 416 -0.44 15.44 -27.11
CA ARG A 416 -0.37 16.53 -26.12
C ARG A 416 -1.37 16.41 -24.96
N ARG A 417 -2.58 15.89 -25.23
CA ARG A 417 -3.67 15.70 -24.26
C ARG A 417 -3.52 14.47 -23.36
N TRP A 418 -2.57 13.58 -23.66
CA TRP A 418 -2.44 12.30 -22.95
C TRP A 418 -1.36 12.41 -21.88
N LEU A 419 -1.72 12.97 -20.73
CA LEU A 419 -0.80 13.21 -19.62
C LEU A 419 -0.60 11.97 -18.75
N GLY A 420 0.61 11.84 -18.20
CA GLY A 420 1.03 10.69 -17.39
C GLY A 420 0.77 9.37 -18.11
N THR A 421 0.10 8.44 -17.43
CA THR A 421 -0.26 7.13 -17.98
C THR A 421 -1.59 7.10 -18.74
N SER A 422 -2.27 8.23 -18.97
CA SER A 422 -3.57 8.20 -19.67
C SER A 422 -3.47 7.70 -21.12
N ALA A 423 -2.29 7.79 -21.74
CA ALA A 423 -2.02 7.28 -23.08
C ALA A 423 -2.24 5.77 -23.22
N ILE A 424 -1.90 4.98 -22.19
CA ILE A 424 -2.00 3.51 -22.23
C ILE A 424 -3.45 3.00 -22.20
N ASP A 425 -4.39 3.86 -21.84
CA ASP A 425 -5.83 3.59 -21.89
C ASP A 425 -6.41 3.82 -23.31
N LYS A 426 -5.61 4.34 -24.25
CA LYS A 426 -6.00 4.53 -25.65
C LYS A 426 -5.50 3.37 -26.49
N GLU A 427 -6.43 2.65 -27.13
CA GLU A 427 -6.11 1.59 -28.09
C GLU A 427 -5.15 2.05 -29.18
N THR A 428 -5.26 3.32 -29.57
CA THR A 428 -4.38 3.98 -30.55
C THR A 428 -2.90 3.92 -30.16
N PHE A 429 -2.54 4.06 -28.88
CA PHE A 429 -1.13 4.03 -28.45
C PHE A 429 -0.53 2.64 -28.68
N GLY A 430 -1.16 1.59 -28.14
CA GLY A 430 -0.70 0.21 -28.30
C GLY A 430 -0.65 -0.21 -29.78
N TYR A 431 -1.67 0.16 -30.55
CA TYR A 431 -1.71 -0.09 -31.99
C TYR A 431 -0.54 0.56 -32.75
N ARG A 432 -0.17 1.81 -32.40
CA ARG A 432 0.95 2.52 -33.03
C ARG A 432 2.30 1.95 -32.60
N LEU A 433 2.44 1.58 -31.32
CA LEU A 433 3.66 0.96 -30.78
C LEU A 433 3.94 -0.39 -31.46
N ASP A 434 2.93 -1.24 -31.64
CA ASP A 434 3.07 -2.57 -32.26
C ASP A 434 3.45 -2.50 -33.76
N ARG A 435 3.29 -1.35 -34.41
CA ARG A 435 3.62 -1.13 -35.83
C ARG A 435 4.94 -0.40 -36.06
N VAL A 436 5.66 -0.04 -35.00
CA VAL A 436 6.98 0.59 -35.13
C VAL A 436 7.93 -0.33 -35.88
N GLY A 437 8.54 0.19 -36.95
CA GLY A 437 9.50 -0.54 -37.77
C GLY A 437 9.47 -0.13 -39.25
N PRO A 438 10.33 -0.77 -40.07
CA PRO A 438 10.53 -0.38 -41.47
C PRO A 438 9.32 -0.63 -42.38
N ARG A 439 8.35 -1.45 -41.93
CA ARG A 439 7.16 -1.80 -42.70
C ARG A 439 5.99 -0.82 -42.53
N GLU A 440 6.11 0.18 -41.66
CA GLU A 440 5.07 1.20 -41.50
C GLU A 440 5.03 2.15 -42.69
N THR A 441 3.82 2.57 -43.05
CA THR A 441 3.52 3.51 -44.12
C THR A 441 4.03 4.93 -43.82
N ALA A 442 4.31 5.72 -44.85
CA ALA A 442 4.69 7.13 -44.67
C ALA A 442 3.64 7.94 -43.90
N ALA A 443 2.35 7.67 -44.13
CA ALA A 443 1.26 8.27 -43.37
C ALA A 443 1.29 7.85 -41.89
N GLY A 444 1.60 6.58 -41.61
CA GLY A 444 1.75 6.05 -40.24
C GLY A 444 2.94 6.65 -39.48
N LYS A 445 3.99 7.05 -40.21
CA LYS A 445 5.21 7.68 -39.69
C LYS A 445 5.15 9.20 -39.59
N LYS A 446 4.10 9.86 -40.11
CA LYS A 446 3.97 11.32 -40.15
C LYS A 446 4.21 11.98 -38.77
N THR A 447 3.81 11.30 -37.69
CA THR A 447 3.90 11.79 -36.31
C THR A 447 5.12 11.31 -35.54
N TRP A 448 5.96 10.44 -36.12
CA TRP A 448 7.12 9.91 -35.42
C TRP A 448 8.20 10.97 -35.26
N ALA A 449 8.74 11.10 -34.06
CA ALA A 449 9.83 12.03 -33.80
C ALA A 449 11.09 11.73 -34.63
N ARG A 450 11.30 10.45 -34.96
CA ARG A 450 12.30 9.97 -35.93
C ARG A 450 11.90 8.60 -36.45
N ASP A 451 12.61 8.10 -37.46
CA ASP A 451 12.48 6.70 -37.86
C ASP A 451 13.06 5.76 -36.80
N TYR A 452 12.28 4.72 -36.45
CA TYR A 452 12.67 3.65 -35.54
C TYR A 452 12.64 2.31 -36.28
N ALA A 453 13.65 1.48 -36.05
CA ALA A 453 13.75 0.15 -36.68
C ALA A 453 12.86 -0.89 -35.98
N ALA A 454 12.62 -0.73 -34.68
CA ALA A 454 11.79 -1.63 -33.87
C ALA A 454 11.18 -0.90 -32.66
N PRO A 455 10.08 -1.41 -32.07
CA PRO A 455 9.47 -0.81 -30.87
C PRO A 455 10.45 -0.74 -29.69
N ARG A 456 11.33 -1.74 -29.56
CA ARG A 456 12.38 -1.79 -28.53
C ARG A 456 13.28 -0.56 -28.54
N GLU A 457 13.69 -0.11 -29.73
CA GLU A 457 14.59 1.03 -29.89
C GLU A 457 13.95 2.32 -29.36
N LEU A 458 12.67 2.51 -29.65
CA LEU A 458 11.90 3.65 -29.15
C LEU A 458 11.82 3.66 -27.63
N ILE A 459 11.47 2.52 -27.02
CA ILE A 459 11.35 2.42 -25.57
C ILE A 459 12.69 2.57 -24.88
N GLN A 460 13.76 1.97 -25.40
CA GLN A 460 15.12 2.14 -24.86
C GLN A 460 15.58 3.61 -24.91
N GLU A 461 15.31 4.33 -26.00
CA GLU A 461 15.63 5.75 -26.06
C GLU A 461 14.80 6.56 -25.06
N CYS A 462 13.50 6.27 -24.95
CA CYS A 462 12.62 6.96 -24.02
C CYS A 462 12.95 6.65 -22.55
N SER A 463 13.37 5.43 -22.18
CA SER A 463 13.80 5.12 -20.82
C SER A 463 15.09 5.83 -20.47
N ALA A 464 16.10 5.83 -21.37
CA ALA A 464 17.35 6.56 -21.15
C ALA A 464 17.09 8.07 -20.95
N ARG A 465 16.24 8.68 -21.79
CA ARG A 465 15.83 10.08 -21.64
C ARG A 465 15.10 10.32 -20.33
N THR A 466 14.15 9.44 -19.98
CA THR A 466 13.37 9.54 -18.73
C THR A 466 14.29 9.52 -17.52
N THR A 467 15.21 8.57 -17.46
CA THR A 467 16.19 8.43 -16.38
C THR A 467 17.00 9.72 -16.21
N HIS A 468 17.63 10.22 -17.28
CA HIS A 468 18.46 11.42 -17.17
C HIS A 468 17.67 12.71 -16.93
N ALA A 469 16.47 12.85 -17.49
CA ALA A 469 15.61 13.99 -17.22
C ALA A 469 15.16 14.02 -15.76
N LEU A 470 14.74 12.87 -15.21
CA LEU A 470 14.33 12.80 -13.81
C LEU A 470 15.50 12.95 -12.84
N LEU A 471 16.71 12.47 -13.17
CA LEU A 471 17.91 12.73 -12.37
C LEU A 471 18.29 14.21 -12.34
N LEU A 472 18.11 14.92 -13.46
CA LEU A 472 18.29 16.38 -13.52
C LEU A 472 17.25 17.08 -12.63
N VAL A 473 15.97 16.75 -12.78
CA VAL A 473 14.89 17.32 -11.95
C VAL A 473 15.12 17.03 -10.46
N ASP A 474 15.49 15.79 -10.13
CA ASP A 474 15.83 15.39 -8.76
C ASP A 474 16.97 16.22 -8.19
N SER A 475 18.05 16.40 -8.96
CA SER A 475 19.19 17.22 -8.51
C SER A 475 18.82 18.67 -8.25
N VAL A 476 17.92 19.27 -9.05
CA VAL A 476 17.47 20.65 -8.81
C VAL A 476 16.60 20.72 -7.57
N LEU A 477 15.67 19.77 -7.39
CA LEU A 477 14.84 19.71 -6.18
C LEU A 477 15.69 19.53 -4.92
N SER A 478 16.64 18.60 -4.95
CA SER A 478 17.48 18.24 -3.80
C SER A 478 18.51 19.31 -3.48
N ASP A 479 19.34 19.70 -4.44
CA ASP A 479 20.53 20.51 -4.13
C ASP A 479 20.27 22.01 -4.25
N GLU A 480 19.38 22.44 -5.14
CA GLU A 480 19.08 23.87 -5.35
C GLU A 480 17.86 24.34 -4.54
N LEU A 481 16.89 23.44 -4.32
CA LEU A 481 15.65 23.72 -3.58
C LEU A 481 15.57 23.04 -2.23
N PHE A 482 16.61 22.30 -1.81
CA PHE A 482 16.69 21.73 -0.46
C PHE A 482 15.53 20.75 -0.14
N LEU A 483 14.92 20.16 -1.17
CA LEU A 483 13.83 19.17 -1.11
C LEU A 483 14.35 17.75 -1.38
N ASP A 484 15.49 17.38 -0.80
CA ASP A 484 16.05 16.03 -0.90
C ASP A 484 15.16 14.98 -0.19
N HIS A 485 14.51 15.37 0.91
CA HIS A 485 13.68 14.44 1.65
C HIS A 485 12.37 14.15 0.90
N ARG A 486 12.17 12.89 0.55
CA ARG A 486 11.02 12.39 -0.24
C ARG A 486 9.62 12.76 0.29
N MET A 487 9.46 12.97 1.59
CA MET A 487 8.18 13.39 2.20
C MET A 487 7.98 14.91 2.26
N ALA A 488 9.03 15.68 1.98
CA ALA A 488 8.99 17.14 1.91
C ALA A 488 8.71 17.62 0.49
N ARG A 489 8.91 16.78 -0.54
CA ARG A 489 8.72 17.20 -1.93
C ARG A 489 7.24 17.56 -2.23
N PRO A 490 6.99 18.63 -3.02
CA PRO A 490 5.67 18.92 -3.58
C PRO A 490 5.32 18.03 -4.77
N SER A 491 4.02 17.85 -5.05
CA SER A 491 3.53 17.04 -6.17
C SER A 491 4.24 17.33 -7.50
N THR A 492 4.76 16.28 -8.14
CA THR A 492 5.49 16.38 -9.42
C THR A 492 4.60 16.72 -10.61
N ARG A 493 3.26 16.72 -10.44
CA ARG A 493 2.31 17.07 -11.51
C ARG A 493 2.59 18.47 -12.08
N ALA A 494 2.89 19.45 -11.23
CA ALA A 494 3.19 20.80 -11.66
C ALA A 494 4.47 20.89 -12.49
N LEU A 495 5.40 19.94 -12.31
CA LEU A 495 6.67 19.87 -13.05
C LEU A 495 6.53 19.21 -14.43
N THR A 496 5.35 18.68 -14.77
CA THR A 496 5.10 17.99 -16.04
C THR A 496 5.52 18.82 -17.26
N PRO A 497 5.27 20.15 -17.36
CA PRO A 497 5.68 20.92 -18.54
C PRO A 497 7.18 20.94 -18.77
N LEU A 498 7.98 21.07 -17.70
CA LEU A 498 9.43 21.00 -17.85
C LEU A 498 9.86 19.58 -18.20
N ILE A 499 9.33 18.57 -17.50
CA ILE A 499 9.63 17.17 -17.78
C ILE A 499 9.34 16.86 -19.26
N ASP A 500 8.22 17.31 -19.81
CA ASP A 500 7.86 17.20 -21.22
C ASP A 500 8.85 17.95 -22.14
N LEU A 501 9.31 19.15 -21.78
CA LEU A 501 10.32 19.86 -22.56
C LEU A 501 11.64 19.08 -22.65
N LEU A 502 12.07 18.45 -21.55
CA LEU A 502 13.32 17.67 -21.48
C LEU A 502 13.31 16.48 -22.44
N TYR A 503 12.15 15.99 -22.87
CA TYR A 503 12.02 14.98 -23.94
C TYR A 503 12.76 15.41 -25.22
N ARG A 504 12.74 16.71 -25.55
CA ARG A 504 13.32 17.24 -26.79
C ARG A 504 14.85 17.34 -26.75
N LEU A 505 15.48 17.11 -25.60
CA LEU A 505 16.94 17.19 -25.48
C LEU A 505 17.61 15.85 -25.75
N PRO A 506 18.75 15.80 -26.47
CA PRO A 506 19.53 14.56 -26.55
C PRO A 506 20.03 14.13 -25.16
N VAL A 507 20.21 12.83 -24.95
CA VAL A 507 20.65 12.28 -23.65
C VAL A 507 21.97 12.89 -23.17
N SER A 508 22.91 13.13 -24.10
CA SER A 508 24.18 13.81 -23.79
C SER A 508 24.00 15.23 -23.28
N ALA A 509 22.99 15.97 -23.77
CA ALA A 509 22.66 17.29 -23.25
C ALA A 509 22.06 17.20 -21.83
N LEU A 510 21.18 16.23 -21.56
CA LEU A 510 20.63 16.03 -20.21
C LEU A 510 21.74 15.74 -19.19
N GLN A 511 22.73 14.91 -19.57
CA GLN A 511 23.90 14.61 -18.73
C GLN A 511 24.76 15.85 -18.48
N LEU A 512 25.00 16.67 -19.52
CA LEU A 512 25.73 17.94 -19.40
C LEU A 512 25.01 18.91 -18.46
N LEU A 513 23.71 19.11 -18.67
CA LEU A 513 22.88 20.06 -17.92
C LEU A 513 22.72 19.66 -16.44
N LYS A 514 22.77 18.36 -16.12
CA LYS A 514 22.79 17.88 -14.72
C LYS A 514 24.00 18.43 -13.95
N THR A 515 25.10 18.75 -14.63
CA THR A 515 26.32 19.29 -14.02
C THR A 515 26.50 20.80 -14.21
N ASP A 516 25.63 21.44 -14.99
CA ASP A 516 25.69 22.88 -15.26
C ASP A 516 25.00 23.66 -14.14
N SER A 517 25.78 24.31 -13.28
CA SER A 517 25.28 25.07 -12.14
C SER A 517 24.42 26.27 -12.55
N ALA A 518 24.75 26.95 -13.65
CA ALA A 518 23.98 28.10 -14.12
C ALA A 518 22.60 27.66 -14.61
N PHE A 519 22.54 26.57 -15.38
CA PHE A 519 21.27 25.98 -15.80
C PHE A 519 20.44 25.50 -14.62
N ARG A 520 21.05 24.80 -13.65
CA ARG A 520 20.33 24.30 -12.47
C ARG A 520 19.76 25.44 -11.63
N ALA A 521 20.51 26.52 -11.43
CA ALA A 521 20.03 27.73 -10.75
C ALA A 521 18.84 28.36 -11.49
N ALA A 522 18.89 28.42 -12.82
CA ALA A 522 17.78 28.89 -13.66
C ALA A 522 16.52 28.01 -13.50
N ILE A 523 16.67 26.68 -13.58
CA ILE A 523 15.56 25.75 -13.38
C ILE A 523 15.04 25.80 -11.94
N ALA A 524 15.90 25.99 -10.94
CA ALA A 524 15.49 26.16 -9.55
C ALA A 524 14.58 27.38 -9.39
N ARG A 525 14.94 28.52 -10.01
CA ARG A 525 14.08 29.72 -10.05
C ARG A 525 12.73 29.41 -10.70
N LEU A 526 12.72 28.76 -11.86
CA LEU A 526 11.48 28.37 -12.55
C LEU A 526 10.61 27.41 -11.70
N PHE A 527 11.24 26.48 -10.98
CA PHE A 527 10.58 25.56 -10.08
C PHE A 527 9.98 26.25 -8.86
N ARG A 528 10.66 27.25 -8.27
CA ARG A 528 10.07 28.07 -7.19
C ARG A 528 8.76 28.69 -7.63
N TRP A 529 8.73 29.31 -8.81
CA TRP A 529 7.47 29.81 -9.37
C TRP A 529 6.48 28.66 -9.57
N THR A 530 6.82 27.67 -10.40
CA THR A 530 5.90 26.57 -10.76
C THR A 530 5.29 25.84 -9.56
N LEU A 531 6.06 25.58 -8.51
CA LEU A 531 5.63 24.81 -7.34
C LEU A 531 4.85 25.65 -6.31
N LEU A 532 5.00 26.98 -6.33
CA LEU A 532 4.18 27.91 -5.54
C LEU A 532 2.87 28.29 -6.26
N ALA A 533 2.65 27.73 -7.44
CA ALA A 533 1.46 28.00 -8.23
C ALA A 533 0.19 27.61 -7.48
N PRO A 534 -0.87 28.43 -7.59
CA PRO A 534 -2.20 27.92 -7.36
C PRO A 534 -2.42 26.66 -8.20
N TYR A 535 -3.33 25.80 -7.74
CA TYR A 535 -3.66 24.54 -8.41
C TYR A 535 -3.80 24.70 -9.94
N ILE A 536 -2.86 24.07 -10.67
CA ILE A 536 -2.83 23.98 -12.13
C ILE A 536 -3.72 22.80 -12.53
N ASP A 537 -4.87 23.10 -13.12
CA ASP A 537 -5.79 22.07 -13.57
C ASP A 537 -5.34 21.43 -14.90
N GLN A 538 -6.17 20.55 -15.45
CA GLN A 538 -5.84 19.85 -16.69
C GLN A 538 -5.77 20.79 -17.91
N PRO A 539 -6.77 21.67 -18.16
CA PRO A 539 -6.67 22.72 -19.18
C PRO A 539 -5.43 23.61 -19.06
N ASP A 540 -5.13 24.11 -17.85
CA ASP A 540 -3.96 24.97 -17.62
C ASP A 540 -2.66 24.23 -18.00
N LEU A 541 -2.58 22.96 -17.62
CA LEU A 541 -1.41 22.13 -17.89
C LEU A 541 -1.24 21.83 -19.39
N GLU A 542 -2.35 21.61 -20.10
CA GLU A 542 -2.34 21.45 -21.56
C GLU A 542 -1.88 22.74 -22.25
N GLN A 543 -2.36 23.90 -21.80
CA GLN A 543 -1.94 25.19 -22.35
C GLN A 543 -0.45 25.43 -22.13
N LEU A 544 0.06 25.21 -20.90
CA LEU A 544 1.49 25.32 -20.61
C LEU A 544 2.32 24.43 -21.52
N LEU A 545 1.89 23.19 -21.76
CA LEU A 545 2.59 22.26 -22.64
C LEU A 545 2.63 22.75 -24.09
N ILE A 546 1.51 23.26 -24.59
CA ILE A 546 1.40 23.84 -25.94
C ILE A 546 2.38 25.00 -26.09
N ASP A 547 2.33 25.95 -25.16
CA ASP A 547 3.14 27.17 -25.19
C ASP A 547 4.62 26.87 -25.05
N CYS A 548 5.00 26.03 -24.10
CA CYS A 548 6.38 25.61 -23.87
C CYS A 548 6.97 24.96 -25.14
N HIS A 549 6.25 24.04 -25.76
CA HIS A 549 6.70 23.41 -26.99
C HIS A 549 6.64 24.32 -28.22
N GLY A 550 5.96 25.47 -28.14
CA GLY A 550 5.76 26.39 -29.26
C GLY A 550 4.83 25.81 -30.34
N ILE A 551 3.80 25.06 -29.92
CA ILE A 551 2.85 24.42 -30.83
C ILE A 551 1.81 25.46 -31.26
N ASP A 552 1.71 25.72 -32.56
CA ASP A 552 0.65 26.57 -33.12
C ASP A 552 -0.66 25.77 -33.20
N GLU A 553 -1.64 26.15 -32.38
CA GLU A 553 -2.95 25.48 -32.37
C GLU A 553 -3.78 25.73 -33.63
N MET A 554 -3.51 26.80 -34.38
CA MET A 554 -4.24 27.11 -35.63
C MET A 554 -3.79 26.22 -36.79
N LEU A 555 -2.60 25.62 -36.69
CA LEU A 555 -2.09 24.61 -37.61
C LEU A 555 -2.48 23.22 -37.10
N VAL A 556 -3.74 22.83 -37.33
CA VAL A 556 -4.42 21.60 -36.84
C VAL A 556 -3.76 20.27 -37.29
N ASP A 557 -2.61 20.30 -37.96
CA ASP A 557 -1.97 19.11 -38.51
C ASP A 557 -1.23 18.28 -37.44
N GLU A 558 -1.48 16.97 -37.44
CA GLU A 558 -0.68 16.01 -36.68
C GLU A 558 0.78 16.08 -37.14
N CYS A 559 1.66 16.61 -36.28
CA CYS A 559 3.05 16.86 -36.58
C CYS A 559 3.95 16.16 -35.55
N PRO A 560 5.14 15.70 -35.95
CA PRO A 560 6.09 15.12 -35.03
C PRO A 560 6.63 16.20 -34.08
N LEU A 561 7.00 15.78 -32.87
CA LEU A 561 7.78 16.61 -31.94
C LEU A 561 9.21 16.05 -31.90
N PRO A 562 10.09 16.50 -32.83
CA PRO A 562 11.44 15.97 -32.90
C PRO A 562 12.30 16.48 -31.74
N VAL A 563 13.33 15.70 -31.47
CA VAL A 563 14.49 16.11 -30.68
C VAL A 563 15.10 17.35 -31.31
N TRP A 564 15.52 18.31 -30.47
CA TRP A 564 16.23 19.49 -30.89
C TRP A 564 17.60 19.14 -31.51
N GLY A 565 18.19 20.13 -32.19
CA GLY A 565 19.40 19.95 -33.01
C GLY A 565 20.56 19.28 -32.27
N GLN A 566 21.44 18.61 -33.01
CA GLN A 566 22.58 17.89 -32.41
C GLN A 566 23.71 18.80 -31.93
N SER A 567 23.80 20.04 -32.44
CA SER A 567 24.80 21.00 -31.97
C SER A 567 24.37 21.67 -30.67
N ALA A 568 25.34 21.89 -29.77
CA ALA A 568 25.12 22.55 -28.49
C ALA A 568 24.37 23.87 -28.64
N GLU A 569 24.87 24.76 -29.50
CA GLU A 569 24.28 26.07 -29.77
C GLU A 569 22.81 25.99 -30.20
N SER A 570 22.45 24.99 -31.02
CA SER A 570 21.11 24.86 -31.56
C SER A 570 20.08 24.42 -30.50
N TRP A 571 20.38 23.38 -29.71
CA TRP A 571 19.43 22.94 -28.69
C TRP A 571 19.41 23.87 -27.48
N GLN A 572 20.53 24.52 -27.14
CA GLN A 572 20.58 25.50 -26.06
C GLN A 572 19.67 26.69 -26.36
N GLN A 573 19.75 27.27 -27.55
CA GLN A 573 18.87 28.37 -27.94
C GLN A 573 17.40 27.96 -27.93
N GLN A 574 17.07 26.78 -28.47
CA GLN A 574 15.70 26.28 -28.49
C GLN A 574 15.14 26.03 -27.08
N LEU A 575 15.98 25.56 -26.15
CA LEU A 575 15.61 25.39 -24.75
C LEU A 575 15.39 26.75 -24.07
N ARG A 576 16.27 27.74 -24.29
CA ARG A 576 16.10 29.12 -23.78
C ARG A 576 14.78 29.73 -24.24
N ASP A 577 14.50 29.64 -25.53
CA ASP A 577 13.23 30.15 -26.10
C ASP A 577 12.02 29.44 -25.48
N ALA A 578 12.12 28.14 -25.22
CA ALA A 578 11.06 27.36 -24.56
C ALA A 578 10.86 27.75 -23.09
N LEU A 579 11.94 28.00 -22.35
CA LEU A 579 11.87 28.47 -20.96
C LEU A 579 11.31 29.90 -20.88
N GLY A 580 11.63 30.78 -21.84
CA GLY A 580 11.02 32.11 -21.95
C GLY A 580 9.51 32.05 -22.20
N ARG A 581 9.06 31.14 -23.08
CA ARG A 581 7.62 30.88 -23.30
C ARG A 581 6.95 30.29 -22.06
N TYR A 582 7.62 29.37 -21.36
CA TYR A 582 7.12 28.81 -20.10
C TYR A 582 6.82 29.95 -19.13
N GLN A 583 7.80 30.79 -18.83
CA GLN A 583 7.63 31.87 -17.84
C GLN A 583 6.51 32.83 -18.22
N SER A 584 6.44 33.20 -19.50
CA SER A 584 5.41 34.11 -20.00
C SER A 584 4.00 33.50 -19.86
N SER A 585 3.84 32.22 -20.21
CA SER A 585 2.57 31.49 -20.08
C SER A 585 2.18 31.28 -18.62
N LEU A 586 3.15 30.91 -17.76
CA LEU A 586 2.94 30.77 -16.32
C LEU A 586 2.48 32.09 -15.69
N ALA A 587 3.13 33.21 -16.05
CA ALA A 587 2.78 34.53 -15.56
C ALA A 587 1.35 34.92 -15.97
N ALA A 588 0.97 34.66 -17.22
CA ALA A 588 -0.38 34.95 -17.71
C ALA A 588 -1.45 34.11 -16.98
N LEU A 589 -1.24 32.80 -16.83
CA LEU A 589 -2.14 31.91 -16.11
C LEU A 589 -2.30 32.32 -14.65
N TRP A 590 -1.20 32.67 -14.00
CA TRP A 590 -1.24 33.13 -12.61
C TRP A 590 -1.94 34.46 -12.42
N SER A 591 -1.67 35.46 -13.28
CA SER A 591 -2.38 36.73 -13.22
C SER A 591 -3.89 36.53 -13.33
N SER A 592 -4.34 35.62 -14.21
CA SER A 592 -5.76 35.28 -14.35
C SER A 592 -6.33 34.65 -13.08
N LYS A 593 -5.65 33.64 -12.50
CA LYS A 593 -6.10 33.00 -11.25
C LYS A 593 -6.07 33.93 -10.05
N HIS A 594 -5.06 34.80 -9.96
CA HIS A 594 -4.93 35.77 -8.89
C HIS A 594 -6.09 36.78 -8.90
N ALA A 595 -6.50 37.25 -10.07
CA ALA A 595 -7.68 38.14 -10.19
C ALA A 595 -8.95 37.49 -9.61
N SER A 596 -9.14 36.19 -9.82
CA SER A 596 -10.26 35.45 -9.21
C SER A 596 -10.15 35.32 -7.68
N TYR A 597 -8.93 35.26 -7.13
CA TYR A 597 -8.72 35.26 -5.68
C TYR A 597 -8.98 36.63 -5.06
N VAL A 598 -8.50 37.70 -5.71
CA VAL A 598 -8.74 39.08 -5.30
C VAL A 598 -10.23 39.36 -5.15
N GLU A 599 -11.04 38.93 -6.12
CA GLU A 599 -12.50 39.07 -6.06
C GLU A 599 -13.14 38.24 -4.94
N ARG A 600 -12.63 37.02 -4.69
CA ARG A 600 -13.19 36.11 -3.67
C ARG A 600 -12.89 36.56 -2.24
N TYR A 601 -11.70 37.09 -2.00
CA TYR A 601 -11.20 37.40 -0.67
C TYR A 601 -11.19 38.90 -0.35
N ASP A 602 -11.71 39.75 -1.24
CA ASP A 602 -11.76 41.22 -1.12
C ASP A 602 -10.36 41.82 -0.88
N TRP A 603 -9.38 41.34 -1.65
CA TRP A 603 -8.00 41.81 -1.57
C TRP A 603 -7.77 43.03 -2.45
N GLU A 604 -6.70 43.77 -2.18
CA GLU A 604 -6.26 44.79 -3.12
C GLU A 604 -5.64 44.12 -4.37
N PRO A 605 -6.01 44.57 -5.59
CA PRO A 605 -5.40 44.06 -6.81
C PRO A 605 -3.89 44.31 -6.83
N LEU A 606 -3.12 43.28 -7.16
CA LEU A 606 -1.68 43.40 -7.33
C LEU A 606 -1.34 44.24 -8.59
N VAL A 607 -0.63 45.36 -8.41
CA VAL A 607 -0.16 46.19 -9.53
C VAL A 607 1.07 45.53 -10.15
N THR A 608 0.89 44.93 -11.33
CA THR A 608 1.96 44.21 -12.05
C THR A 608 2.34 44.85 -13.40
N ASP A 609 1.78 46.02 -13.68
CA ASP A 609 2.05 46.79 -14.89
C ASP A 609 3.48 47.34 -14.88
N GLY A 610 4.22 47.12 -15.97
CA GLY A 610 5.61 47.57 -16.11
C GLY A 610 6.66 46.70 -15.41
N LEU A 611 6.26 45.68 -14.63
CA LEU A 611 7.19 44.69 -14.08
C LEU A 611 7.73 43.75 -15.18
N SER A 612 8.97 43.30 -15.02
CA SER A 612 9.49 42.17 -15.81
C SER A 612 8.70 40.89 -15.50
N THR A 613 8.75 39.90 -16.38
CA THR A 613 8.07 38.61 -16.17
C THR A 613 8.45 37.97 -14.84
N SER A 614 9.73 38.01 -14.49
CA SER A 614 10.28 37.41 -13.27
C SER A 614 9.86 38.18 -12.01
N ALA A 615 9.89 39.52 -12.05
CA ALA A 615 9.40 40.34 -10.95
C ALA A 615 7.90 40.13 -10.73
N ARG A 616 7.12 40.03 -11.81
CA ARG A 616 5.69 39.68 -11.75
C ARG A 616 5.46 38.30 -11.13
N LEU A 617 6.22 37.28 -11.55
CA LEU A 617 6.11 35.94 -10.99
C LEU A 617 6.50 35.90 -9.50
N ASN A 618 7.51 36.66 -9.08
CA ASN A 618 7.87 36.78 -7.66
C ASN A 618 6.71 37.31 -6.81
N GLU A 619 6.09 38.42 -7.23
CA GLU A 619 4.97 39.04 -6.51
C GLU A 619 3.73 38.14 -6.43
N LEU A 620 3.43 37.42 -7.52
CA LEU A 620 2.34 36.46 -7.54
C LEU A 620 2.64 35.24 -6.66
N ALA A 621 3.90 34.75 -6.68
CA ALA A 621 4.33 33.58 -5.91
C ALA A 621 4.26 33.84 -4.41
N ILE A 622 4.77 35.01 -3.96
CA ILE A 622 4.78 35.34 -2.54
C ILE A 622 3.37 35.53 -1.99
N ASN A 623 2.46 36.13 -2.78
CA ASN A 623 1.06 36.26 -2.39
C ASN A 623 0.36 34.91 -2.28
N ALA A 624 0.56 34.01 -3.24
CA ALA A 624 0.02 32.65 -3.18
C ALA A 624 0.58 31.88 -1.98
N PHE A 625 1.89 31.98 -1.73
CA PHE A 625 2.53 31.35 -0.58
C PHE A 625 1.98 31.87 0.75
N ARG A 626 1.74 33.18 0.88
CA ARG A 626 1.13 33.80 2.06
C ARG A 626 -0.25 33.21 2.38
N VAL A 627 -1.10 32.98 1.37
CA VAL A 627 -2.37 32.25 1.55
C VAL A 627 -2.09 30.85 2.08
N ASP A 628 -1.26 30.10 1.36
CA ASP A 628 -1.03 28.68 1.59
C ASP A 628 -0.52 28.40 3.01
N VAL A 629 0.44 29.20 3.50
CA VAL A 629 0.97 29.07 4.87
C VAL A 629 -0.02 29.50 5.95
N SER A 630 -0.90 30.46 5.66
CA SER A 630 -1.91 30.92 6.64
C SER A 630 -3.02 29.86 6.88
N GLU A 631 -3.34 29.10 5.84
CA GLU A 631 -4.32 28.01 5.82
C GLU A 631 -3.71 26.65 6.21
N ALA A 632 -2.37 26.55 6.26
CA ALA A 632 -1.65 25.33 6.62
C ALA A 632 -1.90 24.91 8.08
N ARG A 633 -2.84 23.98 8.25
CA ARG A 633 -3.30 23.45 9.55
C ARG A 633 -3.17 21.93 9.68
N SER A 634 -2.40 21.25 8.84
CA SER A 634 -2.29 19.78 8.83
C SER A 634 -0.87 19.35 8.50
N LEU A 635 -0.38 18.26 9.12
CA LEU A 635 0.93 17.67 8.79
C LEU A 635 1.06 17.21 7.34
N GLN A 636 -0.05 17.07 6.60
CA GLN A 636 -0.06 16.68 5.19
C GLN A 636 -0.13 17.88 4.23
N HIS A 637 -0.13 19.11 4.75
CA HIS A 637 -0.20 20.30 3.92
C HIS A 637 1.08 20.48 3.07
N PRO A 638 0.97 20.85 1.78
CA PRO A 638 2.13 21.05 0.91
C PRO A 638 3.17 22.06 1.43
N ALA A 639 2.72 23.15 2.07
CA ALA A 639 3.57 24.15 2.73
C ALA A 639 4.63 23.56 3.70
N ILE A 640 4.38 22.39 4.30
CA ILE A 640 5.34 21.76 5.23
C ILE A 640 6.62 21.31 4.51
N GLY A 641 6.51 20.99 3.22
CA GLY A 641 7.66 20.76 2.37
C GLY A 641 8.53 21.99 2.21
N TRP A 642 7.91 23.16 2.05
CA TRP A 642 8.63 24.44 1.99
C TRP A 642 9.22 24.83 3.33
N LEU A 643 8.56 24.51 4.44
CA LEU A 643 9.15 24.69 5.77
C LEU A 643 10.45 23.88 5.91
N TYR A 644 10.45 22.62 5.46
CA TYR A 644 11.67 21.79 5.42
C TYR A 644 12.78 22.46 4.62
N ALA A 645 12.47 22.88 3.39
CA ALA A 645 13.43 23.51 2.49
C ALA A 645 14.01 24.82 3.05
N ILE A 646 13.18 25.66 3.67
CA ILE A 646 13.59 26.92 4.30
C ILE A 646 14.48 26.64 5.52
N GLU A 647 14.07 25.75 6.43
CA GLU A 647 14.88 25.38 7.60
C GLU A 647 16.24 24.82 7.16
N ARG A 648 16.26 23.96 6.13
CA ARG A 648 17.50 23.38 5.60
C ARG A 648 18.39 24.40 4.88
N ARG A 649 17.81 25.33 4.12
CA ARG A 649 18.53 26.48 3.53
C ARG A 649 19.21 27.32 4.60
N GLY A 650 18.55 27.50 5.75
CA GLY A 650 19.11 28.19 6.92
C GLY A 650 20.16 27.38 7.70
N GLY A 651 20.41 26.12 7.35
CA GLY A 651 21.35 25.26 8.06
C GLY A 651 20.78 24.61 9.32
N ALA A 652 19.45 24.44 9.41
CA ALA A 652 18.82 23.81 10.56
C ALA A 652 19.42 22.42 10.86
N ALA A 653 19.66 22.19 12.14
CA ALA A 653 20.19 20.96 12.70
C ALA A 653 19.30 20.47 13.84
N GLU A 654 19.61 19.30 14.37
CA GLU A 654 19.08 18.87 15.66
C GLU A 654 19.30 19.92 16.76
N PHE A 655 18.38 20.00 17.71
CA PHE A 655 18.58 20.83 18.90
C PHE A 655 19.72 20.28 19.77
N SER A 656 20.42 21.14 20.51
CA SER A 656 21.59 20.78 21.29
C SER A 656 21.29 19.63 22.25
N TRP A 657 21.93 18.49 22.04
CA TRP A 657 21.76 17.31 22.87
C TRP A 657 22.13 17.59 24.31
N GLN A 658 23.24 18.30 24.53
CA GLN A 658 23.67 18.65 25.87
C GLN A 658 22.66 19.58 26.56
N ALA A 659 22.07 20.54 25.85
CA ALA A 659 21.04 21.40 26.43
C ALA A 659 19.78 20.61 26.79
N GLN A 660 19.36 19.67 25.93
CA GLN A 660 18.25 18.78 26.21
C GLN A 660 18.51 17.91 27.45
N TYR A 661 19.72 17.36 27.60
CA TYR A 661 20.12 16.53 28.74
C TYR A 661 20.16 17.32 30.06
N ASP A 662 20.77 18.51 30.04
CA ASP A 662 20.92 19.34 31.23
C ASP A 662 19.55 19.78 31.78
N SER A 663 18.60 20.10 30.92
CA SER A 663 17.25 20.51 31.35
C SER A 663 16.42 19.33 31.84
N TYR A 664 16.54 18.16 31.22
CA TYR A 664 15.84 16.96 31.69
C TYR A 664 16.23 16.61 33.12
N LEU A 665 17.52 16.72 33.44
CA LEU A 665 18.02 16.47 34.80
C LEU A 665 17.49 17.46 35.85
N ARG A 666 16.96 18.61 35.43
CA ARG A 666 16.40 19.64 36.34
C ARG A 666 14.94 19.40 36.67
N ASP A 667 14.10 19.05 35.69
CA ASP A 667 12.64 19.03 35.88
C ASP A 667 11.86 17.87 35.25
N ASP A 668 12.53 16.91 34.59
CA ASP A 668 11.99 15.74 33.90
C ASP A 668 10.84 15.94 32.89
N ARG A 669 10.41 17.18 32.65
CA ARG A 669 9.32 17.57 31.72
C ARG A 669 9.85 18.29 30.48
N THR A 670 11.06 18.84 30.57
CA THR A 670 11.75 19.59 29.50
C THR A 670 12.99 18.82 29.05
N GLY A 671 13.28 18.82 27.74
CA GLY A 671 14.44 18.15 27.16
C GLY A 671 14.30 16.63 27.02
N ILE A 672 15.44 15.94 26.86
CA ILE A 672 15.51 14.51 26.53
C ILE A 672 16.27 13.79 27.65
N ARG A 673 15.85 12.57 27.99
CA ARG A 673 16.55 11.75 28.97
C ARG A 673 18.00 11.50 28.53
N PRO A 674 19.02 11.73 29.40
CA PRO A 674 20.40 11.43 29.07
C PRO A 674 20.60 9.97 28.67
N GLY A 675 21.29 9.77 27.55
CA GLY A 675 21.68 8.47 27.02
C GLY A 675 23.12 8.49 26.52
N ASP A 676 23.43 7.70 25.50
CA ASP A 676 24.74 7.74 24.86
C ASP A 676 25.07 9.16 24.34
N PRO A 677 26.33 9.61 24.42
CA PRO A 677 26.73 10.91 23.88
C PRO A 677 26.38 10.99 22.40
N ARG A 678 25.57 11.99 22.04
CA ARG A 678 25.19 12.29 20.67
C ARG A 678 25.70 13.68 20.30
N ARG A 679 25.98 13.87 19.02
CA ARG A 679 26.28 15.17 18.43
C ARG A 679 25.15 15.55 17.49
N GLU A 680 24.85 16.83 17.45
CA GLU A 680 23.84 17.42 16.57
C GLU A 680 24.19 17.12 15.12
N ALA A 681 23.17 16.82 14.32
CA ALA A 681 23.31 16.58 12.88
C ALA A 681 22.45 17.57 12.11
N VAL A 682 22.94 18.01 10.95
CA VAL A 682 22.18 18.85 10.02
C VAL A 682 20.99 18.08 9.50
N LEU A 683 19.86 18.77 9.35
CA LEU A 683 18.62 18.18 8.86
C LEU A 683 18.72 17.90 7.35
N GLN A 684 19.12 16.69 6.97
CA GLN A 684 19.20 16.26 5.57
C GLN A 684 18.75 14.81 5.40
N GLN A 685 18.51 14.38 4.16
CA GLN A 685 18.31 12.97 3.86
C GLN A 685 19.55 12.17 4.31
N ALA A 686 19.34 11.15 5.14
CA ALA A 686 20.40 10.23 5.53
C ALA A 686 20.86 9.44 4.30
N VAL A 687 22.18 9.33 4.11
CA VAL A 687 22.75 8.49 3.04
C VAL A 687 22.55 7.03 3.45
N GLY A 688 21.72 6.33 2.68
CA GLY A 688 21.38 4.92 2.84
C GLY A 688 20.34 4.58 3.91
N ALA A 689 20.09 3.28 4.09
CA ALA A 689 19.07 2.73 4.97
C ALA A 689 19.25 3.17 6.44
N ASP A 690 18.61 4.28 6.81
CA ASP A 690 18.42 4.78 8.18
C ASP A 690 19.68 4.78 9.04
N THR A 691 20.80 5.23 8.46
CA THR A 691 22.09 5.32 9.16
C THR A 691 21.94 6.24 10.38
N GLU A 692 21.80 5.63 11.57
CA GLU A 692 21.70 6.26 12.89
C GLU A 692 20.38 6.98 13.28
N GLY A 693 19.26 6.70 12.59
CA GLY A 693 17.97 7.34 12.94
C GLY A 693 17.93 8.84 12.64
N LEU A 694 18.77 9.28 11.69
CA LEU A 694 18.84 10.66 11.20
C LEU A 694 17.70 11.03 10.25
N TYR A 695 16.85 10.06 9.90
CA TYR A 695 15.71 10.26 9.01
C TYR A 695 14.83 11.45 9.44
N PRO A 696 14.63 12.49 8.61
CA PRO A 696 13.79 13.63 8.95
C PRO A 696 12.30 13.29 9.09
N GLU A 697 11.69 13.78 10.17
CA GLU A 697 10.29 13.60 10.50
C GLU A 697 9.64 14.93 10.89
N LYS A 698 8.36 15.06 10.53
CA LYS A 698 7.54 16.23 10.86
C LYS A 698 7.24 16.21 12.35
N GLN A 699 7.45 17.34 13.03
CA GLN A 699 7.26 17.45 14.47
C GLN A 699 6.67 18.81 14.88
N HIS A 700 6.02 18.86 16.05
CA HIS A 700 5.54 20.10 16.66
C HIS A 700 6.61 20.71 17.58
N ILE A 701 6.72 22.04 17.60
CA ILE A 701 7.59 22.78 18.54
C ILE A 701 6.95 22.86 19.93
N VAL A 702 5.70 23.35 20.00
CA VAL A 702 4.85 23.18 21.17
C VAL A 702 4.25 21.77 21.07
N PRO A 703 4.49 20.88 22.06
CA PRO A 703 4.03 19.51 22.02
C PRO A 703 2.55 19.40 21.62
N PHE A 704 2.21 18.46 20.74
CA PHE A 704 0.86 18.38 20.18
C PHE A 704 -0.24 18.31 21.26
N ALA A 705 0.02 17.58 22.35
CA ALA A 705 -0.90 17.50 23.49
C ALA A 705 -1.18 18.88 24.11
N SER A 706 -0.13 19.66 24.39
CA SER A 706 -0.22 21.03 24.91
C SER A 706 -0.89 21.97 23.90
N GLY A 707 -0.43 21.96 22.64
CA GLY A 707 -0.98 22.81 21.58
C GLY A 707 -2.48 22.55 21.35
N ARG A 708 -2.93 21.29 21.46
CA ARG A 708 -4.34 20.91 21.37
C ARG A 708 -5.16 21.44 22.55
N GLN A 709 -4.62 21.39 23.77
CA GLN A 709 -5.27 21.96 24.95
C GLN A 709 -5.41 23.48 24.82
N ILE A 710 -4.32 24.16 24.44
CA ILE A 710 -4.30 25.63 24.25
C ILE A 710 -5.27 26.07 23.15
N ALA A 711 -5.33 25.33 22.04
CA ALA A 711 -6.22 25.64 20.93
C ALA A 711 -7.70 25.43 21.25
N ASN A 712 -8.04 24.69 22.31
CA ASN A 712 -9.39 24.32 22.72
C ASN A 712 -10.29 23.84 21.55
N LYS A 713 -9.71 23.10 20.60
CA LYS A 713 -10.41 22.53 19.44
C LYS A 713 -10.04 21.07 19.23
N GLY A 714 -11.00 20.26 18.77
CA GLY A 714 -10.79 18.86 18.42
C GLY A 714 -9.79 18.67 17.26
N GLY A 715 -9.24 17.47 17.14
CA GLY A 715 -8.33 17.11 16.04
C GLY A 715 -7.32 16.03 16.43
N THR A 716 -6.75 15.38 15.42
CA THR A 716 -5.61 14.47 15.53
C THR A 716 -4.37 15.09 14.88
N ARG A 717 -3.19 14.50 15.09
CA ARG A 717 -1.96 14.88 14.35
C ARG A 717 -2.14 14.79 12.82
N ALA A 718 -3.08 13.96 12.33
CA ALA A 718 -3.30 13.73 10.90
C ALA A 718 -4.34 14.66 10.24
N THR A 719 -5.10 15.44 11.02
CA THR A 719 -6.23 16.24 10.52
C THR A 719 -6.01 17.74 10.71
N ALA A 720 -6.76 18.55 9.97
CA ALA A 720 -6.70 20.01 10.11
C ALA A 720 -7.03 20.45 11.55
N SER A 721 -6.15 21.23 12.20
CA SER A 721 -6.32 21.75 13.56
C SER A 721 -5.48 23.01 13.80
N PRO A 722 -5.90 23.96 14.65
CA PRO A 722 -5.04 25.10 15.03
C PRO A 722 -3.74 24.67 15.72
N ALA A 723 -3.72 23.53 16.42
CA ALA A 723 -2.50 22.98 17.01
C ALA A 723 -1.46 22.54 15.97
N ASN A 724 -1.92 22.26 14.75
CA ASN A 724 -1.12 21.89 13.58
C ASN A 724 -0.85 23.09 12.65
N ALA A 725 -0.97 24.33 13.15
CA ALA A 725 -0.58 25.52 12.41
C ALA A 725 0.89 25.42 11.98
N ILE A 726 1.21 25.84 10.75
CA ILE A 726 2.58 25.74 10.22
C ILE A 726 3.63 26.36 11.14
N GLY A 727 3.32 27.49 11.80
CA GLY A 727 4.20 28.13 12.78
C GLY A 727 4.48 27.30 14.03
N ASN A 728 3.71 26.24 14.31
CA ASN A 728 3.99 25.27 15.36
C ASN A 728 4.70 24.00 14.84
N LEU A 729 4.88 23.86 13.53
CA LEU A 729 5.51 22.68 12.94
C LEU A 729 6.99 22.94 12.67
N THR A 730 7.76 21.87 12.56
CA THR A 730 9.19 21.88 12.23
C THR A 730 9.59 20.47 11.79
N TRP A 731 10.84 20.29 11.38
CA TRP A 731 11.40 18.98 11.08
C TRP A 731 12.55 18.61 12.03
N LEU A 732 12.56 17.36 12.48
CA LEU A 732 13.58 16.79 13.35
C LEU A 732 13.96 15.39 12.91
N SER A 733 15.14 14.92 13.30
CA SER A 733 15.51 13.53 13.09
C SER A 733 14.61 12.59 13.90
N ARG A 734 14.43 11.37 13.40
CA ARG A 734 13.75 10.29 14.13
C ARG A 734 14.33 10.08 15.53
N ARG A 735 15.66 10.21 15.71
CA ARG A 735 16.30 10.06 17.02
C ARG A 735 15.93 11.15 18.03
N GLN A 736 15.64 12.38 17.62
CA GLN A 736 15.09 13.42 18.52
C GLN A 736 13.56 13.42 18.58
N ASN A 737 12.89 12.74 17.64
CA ASN A 737 11.44 12.71 17.50
C ASN A 737 10.73 11.48 18.13
N THR A 738 11.45 10.68 18.93
CA THR A 738 10.83 9.51 19.61
C THR A 738 9.87 9.91 20.73
N LEU A 739 8.98 8.98 21.15
CA LEU A 739 8.07 9.17 22.28
C LEU A 739 8.79 9.47 23.60
N ASP A 740 9.98 8.90 23.80
CA ASP A 740 10.82 9.15 24.97
C ASP A 740 11.65 10.45 24.85
N ALA A 741 11.58 11.12 23.70
CA ALA A 741 12.26 12.38 23.38
C ALA A 741 11.24 13.51 23.12
N LEU A 742 11.42 14.30 22.06
CA LEU A 742 10.69 15.57 21.87
C LEU A 742 9.27 15.39 21.32
N ALA A 743 8.79 14.16 21.09
CA ALA A 743 7.47 13.92 20.52
C ALA A 743 6.32 14.51 21.37
N ASP A 744 6.44 14.45 22.69
CA ASP A 744 5.47 14.99 23.67
C ASP A 744 6.13 15.78 24.82
N ARG A 745 7.44 16.07 24.73
CA ARG A 745 8.20 16.86 25.73
C ARG A 745 8.53 18.24 25.21
N TRP A 746 8.70 19.20 26.12
CA TRP A 746 9.11 20.56 25.75
C TRP A 746 10.58 20.59 25.36
N THR A 747 10.87 20.99 24.13
CA THR A 747 12.23 21.22 23.64
C THR A 747 12.91 22.38 24.36
N VAL A 748 14.20 22.24 24.64
CA VAL A 748 15.03 23.34 25.17
C VAL A 748 15.51 24.19 23.99
N MET A 749 15.19 25.49 24.02
CA MET A 749 15.65 26.48 23.04
C MET A 749 16.82 27.27 23.62
N ASP A 750 18.00 26.66 23.66
CA ASP A 750 19.18 27.26 24.30
C ASP A 750 19.80 28.36 23.42
N GLN A 751 19.56 29.62 23.75
CA GLN A 751 20.02 30.75 22.94
C GLN A 751 21.56 30.93 22.94
N GLU A 752 22.29 30.32 23.88
CA GLU A 752 23.75 30.41 23.92
C GLU A 752 24.40 29.29 23.09
N ARG A 753 23.84 28.07 23.17
CA ARG A 753 24.40 26.88 22.51
C ARG A 753 23.83 26.61 21.11
N ASP A 754 22.60 27.04 20.84
CA ASP A 754 21.84 26.72 19.61
C ASP A 754 21.45 27.96 18.78
N ALA A 755 22.05 29.13 19.00
CA ALA A 755 21.65 30.39 18.35
C ALA A 755 21.41 30.24 16.83
N ASP A 756 22.38 29.69 16.09
CA ASP A 756 22.28 29.53 14.64
C ASP A 756 21.14 28.60 14.23
N ASN A 757 20.91 27.52 14.97
CA ASN A 757 19.82 26.57 14.71
C ASN A 757 18.44 27.17 15.03
N LEU A 758 18.36 27.99 16.09
CA LEU A 758 17.16 28.73 16.45
C LEU A 758 16.81 29.77 15.38
N ASP A 759 17.82 30.46 14.83
CA ASP A 759 17.65 31.41 13.73
C ASP A 759 17.16 30.70 12.45
N ALA A 760 17.79 29.57 12.10
CA ALA A 760 17.41 28.73 10.96
C ALA A 760 15.97 28.19 11.04
N ARG A 761 15.38 28.15 12.25
CA ARG A 761 13.99 27.71 12.51
C ARG A 761 13.02 28.86 12.75
N GLY A 762 13.48 30.11 12.62
CA GLY A 762 12.67 31.32 12.79
C GLY A 762 12.32 31.65 14.23
N MET A 763 13.08 31.15 15.21
CA MET A 763 12.77 31.36 16.62
C MET A 763 13.09 32.78 17.10
N PHE A 764 13.91 33.55 16.37
CA PHE A 764 14.14 34.98 16.64
C PHE A 764 13.20 35.91 15.87
N ALA A 765 12.28 35.37 15.07
CA ALA A 765 11.26 36.15 14.38
C ALA A 765 10.41 36.93 15.40
N SER A 766 10.16 38.21 15.11
CA SER A 766 9.45 39.10 16.02
C SER A 766 8.02 39.39 15.56
N VAL A 767 7.10 39.52 16.52
CA VAL A 767 5.71 39.93 16.31
C VAL A 767 5.32 40.95 17.37
N GLU A 768 4.50 41.94 17.01
CA GLU A 768 3.96 42.90 17.97
C GLU A 768 2.71 42.34 18.67
N VAL A 769 2.74 42.34 19.99
CA VAL A 769 1.58 41.98 20.83
C VAL A 769 1.30 43.15 21.76
N GLY A 770 0.18 43.84 21.55
CA GLY A 770 -0.18 45.02 22.34
C GLY A 770 0.84 46.16 22.23
N GLY A 771 1.50 46.32 21.07
CA GLY A 771 2.51 47.36 20.82
C GLY A 771 3.90 47.05 21.40
N THR A 772 4.12 45.87 21.96
CA THR A 772 5.44 45.40 22.41
C THR A 772 5.93 44.29 21.48
N PRO A 773 7.17 44.36 20.96
CA PRO A 773 7.72 43.29 20.14
C PRO A 773 8.14 42.09 21.00
N TYR A 774 7.76 40.90 20.58
CA TYR A 774 8.20 39.63 21.17
C TYR A 774 8.81 38.73 20.11
N THR A 775 9.90 38.04 20.44
CA THR A 775 10.46 36.98 19.60
C THR A 775 9.65 35.69 19.76
N ALA A 776 9.66 34.82 18.74
CA ALA A 776 9.00 33.52 18.79
C ALA A 776 9.55 32.65 19.94
N VAL A 777 10.85 32.70 20.23
CA VAL A 777 11.47 32.00 21.37
C VAL A 777 10.96 32.53 22.71
N ALA A 778 10.83 33.86 22.87
CA ALA A 778 10.31 34.44 24.11
C ALA A 778 8.82 34.06 24.32
N LEU A 779 8.03 34.04 23.26
CA LEU A 779 6.64 33.58 23.32
C LEU A 779 6.57 32.08 23.65
N TYR A 780 7.41 31.26 23.02
CA TYR A 780 7.53 29.83 23.31
C TYR A 780 7.87 29.56 24.78
N GLU A 781 8.87 30.24 25.32
CA GLU A 781 9.29 30.12 26.72
C GLU A 781 8.18 30.54 27.69
N GLN A 782 7.46 31.64 27.40
CA GLN A 782 6.32 32.05 28.20
C GLN A 782 5.19 31.00 28.21
N ILE A 783 4.87 30.43 27.05
CA ILE A 783 3.85 29.36 26.93
C ILE A 783 4.32 28.12 27.71
N ARG A 784 5.56 27.68 27.51
CA ARG A 784 6.16 26.54 28.22
C ARG A 784 6.08 26.74 29.73
N ASP A 785 6.60 27.86 30.23
CA ASP A 785 6.72 28.12 31.66
C ASP A 785 5.34 28.29 32.32
N ALA A 786 4.34 28.79 31.59
CA ALA A 786 2.96 28.86 32.05
C ALA A 786 2.31 27.47 32.12
N MET A 787 2.51 26.64 31.09
CA MET A 787 2.03 25.25 31.07
C MET A 787 2.67 24.41 32.17
N LEU A 788 3.98 24.58 32.43
CA LEU A 788 4.70 23.88 33.51
C LEU A 788 4.26 24.34 34.91
N ARG A 789 3.70 25.55 35.02
CA ARG A 789 3.04 26.10 36.21
C ARG A 789 1.53 25.81 36.27
N GLU A 790 1.03 24.99 35.36
CA GLU A 790 -0.38 24.56 35.31
C GLU A 790 -1.38 25.73 35.19
N VAL A 791 -0.98 26.80 34.49
CA VAL A 791 -1.93 27.85 34.04
C VAL A 791 -2.96 27.21 33.10
N ASP A 792 -4.20 27.69 33.14
CA ASP A 792 -5.26 27.20 32.24
C ASP A 792 -4.80 27.35 30.76
N PRO A 793 -4.68 26.24 30.01
CA PRO A 793 -4.21 26.28 28.62
C PRO A 793 -5.00 27.24 27.73
N VAL A 794 -6.29 27.45 28.00
CA VAL A 794 -7.15 28.34 27.19
C VAL A 794 -6.70 29.79 27.29
N GLU A 795 -6.17 30.23 28.43
CA GLU A 795 -5.63 31.59 28.62
C GLU A 795 -4.38 31.85 27.77
N LEU A 796 -3.68 30.79 27.34
CA LEU A 796 -2.46 30.88 26.53
C LEU A 796 -2.74 30.95 25.02
N GLN A 797 -4.01 30.86 24.60
CA GLN A 797 -4.38 30.87 23.18
C GLN A 797 -3.87 32.11 22.42
N PRO A 798 -3.92 33.35 22.97
CA PRO A 798 -3.36 34.53 22.29
C PRO A 798 -1.85 34.42 22.10
N LEU A 799 -1.11 34.00 23.13
CA LEU A 799 0.35 33.82 23.06
C LEU A 799 0.73 32.77 22.02
N PHE A 800 0.03 31.63 22.00
CA PHE A 800 0.26 30.57 21.01
C PHE A 800 -0.06 31.02 19.58
N THR A 801 -1.10 31.84 19.41
CA THR A 801 -1.45 32.42 18.11
C THR A 801 -0.36 33.38 17.63
N SER A 802 0.14 34.25 18.51
CA SER A 802 1.26 35.16 18.21
C SER A 802 2.56 34.40 17.92
N PHE A 803 2.85 33.32 18.66
CA PHE A 803 3.99 32.44 18.39
C PHE A 803 3.93 31.86 16.97
N CYS A 804 2.77 31.28 16.61
CA CYS A 804 2.57 30.73 15.27
C CYS A 804 2.69 31.83 14.20
N ALA A 805 2.12 33.00 14.43
CA ALA A 805 2.15 34.12 13.50
C ALA A 805 3.59 34.63 13.26
N ALA A 806 4.41 34.77 14.31
CA ALA A 806 5.81 35.18 14.19
C ALA A 806 6.60 34.24 13.26
N ARG A 807 6.45 32.92 13.45
CA ARG A 807 7.12 31.92 12.60
C ARG A 807 6.54 31.86 11.19
N THR A 808 5.23 32.05 11.03
CA THR A 808 4.60 32.14 9.71
C THR A 808 5.12 33.34 8.91
N GLU A 809 5.20 34.53 9.52
CA GLU A 809 5.74 35.72 8.85
C GLU A 809 7.24 35.57 8.54
N TRP A 810 8.02 34.92 9.42
CA TRP A 810 9.40 34.56 9.10
C TRP A 810 9.50 33.65 7.88
N MET A 811 8.68 32.60 7.80
CA MET A 811 8.67 31.69 6.66
C MET A 811 8.34 32.42 5.35
N ILE A 812 7.40 33.38 5.40
CA ILE A 812 7.06 34.24 4.26
C ILE A 812 8.25 35.14 3.89
N GLY A 813 8.89 35.78 4.87
CA GLY A 813 10.08 36.62 4.65
C GLY A 813 11.25 35.84 4.04
N GLN A 814 11.48 34.61 4.49
CA GLN A 814 12.51 33.72 3.93
C GLN A 814 12.20 33.36 2.48
N MET A 815 10.94 33.04 2.17
CA MET A 815 10.52 32.75 0.79
C MET A 815 10.64 33.99 -0.11
N HIS A 816 10.26 35.17 0.37
CA HIS A 816 10.41 36.42 -0.37
C HIS A 816 11.88 36.68 -0.72
N SER A 817 12.77 36.59 0.27
CA SER A 817 14.21 36.72 0.06
C SER A 817 14.75 35.70 -0.96
N TRP A 818 14.24 34.46 -0.93
CA TRP A 818 14.64 33.41 -1.88
C TRP A 818 14.13 33.66 -3.31
N LEU A 819 12.93 34.25 -3.44
CA LEU A 819 12.37 34.66 -4.73
C LEU A 819 13.10 35.88 -5.30
N GLU A 820 13.63 36.78 -4.47
CA GLU A 820 14.39 37.96 -4.91
C GLU A 820 15.87 37.69 -5.14
N GLU A 821 16.41 36.59 -4.61
CA GLU A 821 17.83 36.25 -4.71
C GLU A 821 18.30 36.31 -6.17
N PRO A 822 19.33 37.10 -6.51
CA PRO A 822 19.79 37.25 -7.88
C PRO A 822 20.39 35.94 -8.40
N VAL A 823 20.15 35.63 -9.67
CA VAL A 823 20.82 34.53 -10.37
C VAL A 823 22.03 35.08 -11.14
N SER A 824 23.00 34.22 -11.48
CA SER A 824 24.14 34.64 -12.30
C SER A 824 23.69 35.09 -13.69
N SER A 825 24.51 35.88 -14.40
CA SER A 825 24.20 36.29 -15.78
C SER A 825 23.98 35.09 -16.70
N GLU A 826 24.77 34.03 -16.53
CA GLU A 826 24.64 32.77 -17.27
C GLU A 826 23.31 32.06 -16.98
N ALA A 827 22.79 32.16 -15.75
CA ALA A 827 21.49 31.62 -15.37
C ALA A 827 20.33 32.48 -15.90
N SER A 828 20.46 33.81 -15.90
CA SER A 828 19.49 34.71 -16.54
C SER A 828 19.38 34.48 -18.04
N GLU A 829 20.50 34.22 -18.73
CA GLU A 829 20.48 33.83 -20.15
C GLU A 829 19.65 32.57 -20.40
N TRP A 830 19.64 31.62 -19.48
CA TRP A 830 18.81 30.41 -19.56
C TRP A 830 17.31 30.71 -19.47
N LEU A 831 16.94 31.71 -18.69
CA LEU A 831 15.56 32.17 -18.53
C LEU A 831 15.14 33.20 -19.60
N ALA A 832 16.02 33.54 -20.55
CA ALA A 832 15.77 34.58 -21.55
C ALA A 832 15.37 35.94 -20.91
N GLU A 833 16.00 36.25 -19.77
CA GLU A 833 15.83 37.51 -19.02
C GLU A 833 16.78 38.62 -19.47
#